data_AF-A0A3A5QJY2-F1
#
_entry.id   AF-A0A3A5QJY2-F1
#
_cell.length_a   1.000
_cell.length_b   1.000
_cell.length_c   1.000
_cell.angle_alpha   90.00
_cell.angle_beta   90.00
_cell.angle_gamma   90.00
#
_symmetry.space_group_name_H-M   'P 1'
#
loop_
_entity.id
_entity.type
_entity.pdbx_description
1 polymer ?
#
loop_
_entity_poly.entity_id
_entity_poly.type
_entity_poly.pdbx_seq_one_letter_code
_entity_poly.pdbx_strand_id
1 'polypeptide(L)'
;MAFNRKQKLRDNIEAIRTAFILDRENRTATTEERAILQRYCGFGGLKCILNPAKELTDAVRWAKSDLELFAPTVELHRLIRENSKDETEYKRFVDSLKASVLTAFYTPKEITDTIADVLADYSVRPARMLEPSAGVGVFVDSMLRHSPNADVMAFEKDLLTGTILRHLYPDQKMRTCGFEKIERPFNNYFDLAVSNIPFGDIAVFDAEFQRSDSFGRRSAQKTIHNYFFLKGLDAVRDGGIVAFITSQGVLNSTKTSVRNELFSQANLVSAIRLPNNLFTDNAGTEVGSDLIVLQKNLSKKEMSQDERLMTVIQTDTKTALTDNAYFIHHPERIVHTMAKLDTDPYGKPAMVYLHEGKAAGIAGDLRRMLDEDFHYRLAMRLYSGSIRQAGTEEKVAVQNKVERPAIKLETVSSAQTVETPTEKPQPADEKPEIEPRPQYSAGVQLTLLDLWGMTEEVSQPKTSKKKKTVKKAVTAKSTPPKPKVTVTPTAPTAKPAMENKEVKAENTAKPADPDDIYATLDWDTNPPINGFYEMMMGLTPERRKELRELARQHNEKQVAEKTEVKAVPETSREQPRQEETQPEAVAAPAVTDTPSEAVGTFLFPDIEAEKPKEEVVDLSPRAYHRTPEMHLREGSLVADRGRHNIGYLKDITPYGATFQPLDLKGYQKEKALLYVSLRDAYERLYRYESLRREANVPWREHLNTCYDEFVMRYGNLNAKQNVKLVMMDAGGRDILSLERMENGKFVKADIFEHPVSFAVESHANVGSPEEALSASLNKYGTVNLDYMREITDSTAEDLLTALQGRIYYNPLVTGYEIKDRFIAGNVIEKAERIEAWMGDNPENERMPEVKQALEALKDAEPQRIAFEDLDFNFGERWIPTGVYAAYMSRLFDTEVKIAYSASMDEFSVVCGYRTMKITDEFLVKGYYRNYDGMHLLKHALHNTCPDMMKSIGKDEHGNDIKMRDSEGIQLANAKIDEIRNGFSEWLEEQSPQFKERLVTMYNRKFNCFVRPRYDGSHQTFPDLNLKGLASRGIKSVYPSQMDCVWMLKQNGGGICDHEVGTGKTLIMCIAAHEMKRLNLAHKPMIIGLKANVAEIAATYQAAYPNARILYASEKDFSTANRVRFFNNIKNNDYDCVIMSHDQFGKIPQSPELQQRILQAELDTVEENLEVLRQQGKNV
;
A
#
# COMPACT_ATOMS: atom_id res chain seq x y z
N MET A 1 27.95 29.48 2.84
CA MET A 1 27.50 30.30 1.68
C MET A 1 26.82 29.37 0.68
N ALA A 2 26.25 29.84 -0.44
CA ALA A 2 25.74 28.91 -1.45
C ALA A 2 26.90 28.14 -2.15
N PHE A 3 26.64 26.91 -2.60
CA PHE A 3 27.63 26.05 -3.26
C PHE A 3 28.00 26.60 -4.66
N ASN A 4 29.17 27.22 -4.77
CA ASN A 4 29.66 27.81 -6.03
C ASN A 4 30.34 26.74 -6.91
N ARG A 5 29.55 26.12 -7.80
CA ARG A 5 30.00 25.09 -8.76
C ARG A 5 31.28 25.50 -9.51
N LYS A 6 31.31 26.73 -10.02
CA LYS A 6 32.39 27.28 -10.86
C LYS A 6 33.71 27.42 -10.11
N GLN A 7 33.67 27.91 -8.87
CA GLN A 7 34.86 28.02 -8.04
C GLN A 7 35.35 26.64 -7.62
N LYS A 8 34.46 25.73 -7.20
CA LYS A 8 34.86 24.36 -6.82
C LYS A 8 35.46 23.55 -7.97
N LEU A 9 34.94 23.70 -9.18
CA LEU A 9 35.53 23.09 -10.37
C LEU A 9 36.96 23.63 -10.64
N ARG A 10 37.20 24.94 -10.46
CA ARG A 10 38.54 25.54 -10.56
C ARG A 10 39.49 25.08 -9.44
N ASP A 11 39.03 25.08 -8.19
CA ASP A 11 39.82 24.60 -7.05
C ASP A 11 40.28 23.14 -7.27
N ASN A 12 39.39 22.29 -7.79
CA ASN A 12 39.72 20.91 -8.15
C ASN A 12 40.71 20.81 -9.31
N ILE A 13 40.56 21.63 -10.37
CA ILE A 13 41.48 21.64 -11.53
C ILE A 13 42.89 22.04 -11.09
N GLU A 14 43.03 23.08 -10.27
CA GLU A 14 44.35 23.51 -9.79
C GLU A 14 44.97 22.50 -8.82
N ALA A 15 44.18 21.86 -7.93
CA ALA A 15 44.69 20.76 -7.11
C ALA A 15 45.16 19.55 -7.95
N ILE A 16 44.43 19.16 -9.01
CA ILE A 16 44.86 18.12 -9.95
C ILE A 16 46.12 18.55 -10.72
N ARG A 17 46.20 19.82 -11.14
CA ARG A 17 47.37 20.39 -11.83
C ARG A 17 48.61 20.32 -10.94
N THR A 18 48.49 20.76 -9.68
CA THR A 18 49.54 20.68 -8.67
C THR A 18 49.96 19.23 -8.41
N ALA A 19 49.01 18.30 -8.26
CA ALA A 19 49.32 16.89 -8.03
C ALA A 19 50.10 16.25 -9.19
N PHE A 20 49.74 16.54 -10.46
CA PHE A 20 50.51 16.07 -11.62
C PHE A 20 51.91 16.70 -11.71
N ILE A 21 52.05 17.97 -11.35
CA ILE A 21 53.36 18.65 -11.27
C ILE A 21 54.26 17.95 -10.24
N LEU A 22 53.72 17.64 -9.05
CA LEU A 22 54.46 16.96 -7.98
C LEU A 22 54.82 15.51 -8.32
N ASP A 23 53.91 14.73 -8.95
CA ASP A 23 54.20 13.38 -9.46
C ASP A 23 55.30 13.41 -10.54
N ARG A 24 55.28 14.40 -11.45
CA ARG A 24 56.27 14.57 -12.52
C ARG A 24 57.65 15.00 -12.00
N GLU A 25 57.68 15.87 -10.99
CA GLU A 25 58.91 16.39 -10.37
C GLU A 25 59.41 15.50 -9.22
N ASN A 26 58.64 14.48 -8.84
CA ASN A 26 58.92 13.49 -7.80
C ASN A 26 59.40 14.14 -6.48
N ARG A 27 58.68 15.17 -6.03
CA ARG A 27 58.98 15.99 -4.85
C ARG A 27 57.75 16.15 -3.95
N THR A 28 57.98 16.44 -2.67
CA THR A 28 56.93 16.79 -1.71
C THR A 28 56.33 18.16 -2.01
N ALA A 29 55.05 18.35 -1.70
CA ALA A 29 54.38 19.64 -1.78
C ALA A 29 55.01 20.67 -0.83
N THR A 30 55.16 21.91 -1.31
CA THR A 30 55.41 23.08 -0.44
C THR A 30 54.17 23.44 0.38
N THR A 31 54.30 24.32 1.38
CA THR A 31 53.17 24.79 2.19
C THR A 31 52.06 25.43 1.36
N GLU A 32 52.41 26.17 0.31
CA GLU A 32 51.44 26.80 -0.59
C GLU A 32 50.74 25.76 -1.49
N GLU A 33 51.49 24.83 -2.08
CA GLU A 33 50.93 23.72 -2.86
C GLU A 33 50.03 22.81 -2.02
N ARG A 34 50.41 22.52 -0.77
CA ARG A 34 49.57 21.79 0.19
C ARG A 34 48.25 22.52 0.45
N ALA A 35 48.28 23.85 0.58
CA ALA A 35 47.09 24.69 0.74
C ALA A 35 46.25 24.84 -0.55
N ILE A 36 46.76 24.45 -1.72
CA ILE A 36 45.98 24.28 -2.97
C ILE A 36 45.34 22.87 -2.97
N LEU A 37 46.13 21.83 -2.73
CA LEU A 37 45.68 20.44 -2.66
C LEU A 37 44.54 20.24 -1.64
N GLN A 38 44.61 20.89 -0.47
CA GLN A 38 43.57 20.87 0.57
C GLN A 38 42.24 21.52 0.16
N ARG A 39 42.15 22.25 -0.96
CA ARG A 39 40.88 22.84 -1.46
C ARG A 39 40.06 21.87 -2.30
N TYR A 40 40.66 20.76 -2.75
CA TYR A 40 39.99 19.74 -3.54
C TYR A 40 38.82 19.14 -2.75
N CYS A 41 37.63 19.17 -3.36
CA CYS A 41 36.39 18.66 -2.78
C CYS A 41 35.69 17.64 -3.68
N GLY A 42 36.43 17.07 -4.65
CA GLY A 42 35.90 16.11 -5.62
C GLY A 42 34.68 16.60 -6.40
N PHE A 43 33.98 15.67 -7.04
CA PHE A 43 33.06 15.99 -8.13
C PHE A 43 31.58 15.65 -7.86
N GLY A 44 31.21 15.30 -6.62
CA GLY A 44 29.82 14.95 -6.26
C GLY A 44 28.78 16.02 -6.64
N GLY A 45 29.09 17.29 -6.34
CA GLY A 45 28.27 18.45 -6.73
C GLY A 45 28.52 18.98 -8.15
N LEU A 46 29.34 18.31 -8.96
CA LEU A 46 29.85 18.79 -10.26
C LEU A 46 29.50 17.82 -11.40
N LYS A 47 28.23 17.39 -11.46
CA LYS A 47 27.70 16.45 -12.47
C LYS A 47 27.99 16.86 -13.93
N CYS A 48 28.24 18.13 -14.20
CA CYS A 48 28.64 18.63 -15.51
C CYS A 48 29.90 17.96 -16.08
N ILE A 49 30.79 17.38 -15.27
CA ILE A 49 31.95 16.61 -15.77
C ILE A 49 31.59 15.25 -16.39
N LEU A 50 30.30 14.86 -16.37
CA LEU A 50 29.78 13.70 -17.09
C LEU A 50 29.43 14.02 -18.56
N ASN A 51 29.23 15.31 -18.89
CA ASN A 51 28.75 15.78 -20.19
C ASN A 51 29.88 15.76 -21.26
N PRO A 52 29.55 15.67 -22.56
CA PRO A 52 30.54 15.76 -23.63
C PRO A 52 31.28 17.11 -23.62
N ALA A 53 32.60 17.07 -23.62
CA ALA A 53 33.47 18.25 -23.61
C ALA A 53 34.79 17.98 -24.39
N LYS A 54 34.66 17.47 -25.62
CA LYS A 54 35.80 17.19 -26.50
C LYS A 54 36.04 18.30 -27.52
N GLU A 55 34.98 18.87 -28.07
CA GLU A 55 35.02 19.88 -29.13
C GLU A 55 34.19 21.11 -28.74
N LEU A 56 34.51 22.29 -29.27
CA LEU A 56 33.74 23.52 -29.02
C LEU A 56 32.27 23.42 -29.49
N THR A 57 31.99 22.50 -30.42
CA THR A 57 30.66 22.10 -30.89
C THR A 57 29.83 21.36 -29.82
N ASP A 58 30.46 20.69 -28.86
CA ASP A 58 29.74 20.01 -27.77
C ASP A 58 29.00 21.00 -26.86
N ALA A 59 29.46 22.27 -26.77
CA ALA A 59 28.82 23.30 -25.96
C ALA A 59 27.36 23.59 -26.37
N VAL A 60 26.96 23.28 -27.60
CA VAL A 60 25.58 23.41 -28.09
C VAL A 60 24.63 22.41 -27.39
N ARG A 61 25.17 21.34 -26.80
CA ARG A 61 24.44 20.30 -26.06
C ARG A 61 24.43 20.51 -24.54
N TRP A 62 24.90 21.67 -24.06
CA TRP A 62 24.93 22.00 -22.64
C TRP A 62 23.77 22.92 -22.28
N ALA A 63 23.10 22.65 -21.16
CA ALA A 63 22.06 23.53 -20.63
C ALA A 63 22.62 24.94 -20.37
N LYS A 64 21.81 25.99 -20.66
CA LYS A 64 22.21 27.40 -20.53
C LYS A 64 22.79 27.74 -19.14
N SER A 65 22.29 27.08 -18.10
CA SER A 65 22.70 27.22 -16.69
C SER A 65 24.09 26.66 -16.37
N ASP A 66 24.53 25.58 -17.03
CA ASP A 66 25.85 24.96 -16.82
C ASP A 66 26.87 25.33 -17.92
N LEU A 67 26.46 26.11 -18.94
CA LEU A 67 27.32 26.54 -20.05
C LEU A 67 28.61 27.26 -19.57
N GLU A 68 28.56 27.98 -18.44
CA GLU A 68 29.74 28.62 -17.84
C GLU A 68 30.76 27.64 -17.22
N LEU A 69 30.38 26.37 -17.05
CA LEU A 69 31.24 25.27 -16.59
C LEU A 69 31.83 24.47 -17.76
N PHE A 70 31.39 24.71 -19.00
CA PHE A 70 31.90 24.01 -20.18
C PHE A 70 33.42 24.21 -20.36
N ALA A 71 33.90 25.45 -20.39
CA ALA A 71 35.32 25.73 -20.62
C ALA A 71 36.24 25.16 -19.51
N PRO A 72 35.93 25.28 -18.21
CA PRO A 72 36.65 24.55 -17.15
C PRO A 72 36.58 23.01 -17.31
N THR A 73 35.48 22.44 -17.83
CA THR A 73 35.37 20.99 -18.03
C THR A 73 36.24 20.52 -19.21
N VAL A 74 36.31 21.29 -20.30
CA VAL A 74 37.29 21.07 -21.39
C VAL A 74 38.72 21.18 -20.86
N GLU A 75 39.01 22.16 -20.00
CA GLU A 75 40.32 22.31 -19.34
C GLU A 75 40.68 21.09 -18.48
N LEU A 76 39.75 20.58 -17.67
CA LEU A 76 39.94 19.36 -16.87
C LEU A 76 40.27 18.15 -17.76
N HIS A 77 39.47 17.90 -18.81
CA HIS A 77 39.72 16.79 -19.74
C HIS A 77 41.03 16.95 -20.52
N ARG A 78 41.43 18.18 -20.83
CA ARG A 78 42.73 18.49 -21.45
C ARG A 78 43.89 18.20 -20.50
N LEU A 79 43.82 18.72 -19.27
CA LEU A 79 44.85 18.56 -18.23
C LEU A 79 45.15 17.09 -17.95
N ILE A 80 44.10 16.27 -17.83
CA ILE A 80 44.26 14.82 -17.59
C ILE A 80 44.87 14.14 -18.82
N ARG A 81 44.48 14.51 -20.04
CA ARG A 81 45.04 13.93 -21.28
C ARG A 81 46.49 14.30 -21.49
N GLU A 82 46.88 15.54 -21.20
CA GLU A 82 48.27 16.03 -21.28
C GLU A 82 49.21 15.37 -20.23
N ASN A 83 48.66 14.83 -19.14
CA ASN A 83 49.42 14.12 -18.09
C ASN A 83 49.19 12.59 -18.09
N SER A 84 48.56 12.04 -19.14
CA SER A 84 48.39 10.59 -19.34
C SER A 84 49.35 10.07 -20.39
N LYS A 85 49.93 8.88 -20.18
CA LYS A 85 50.88 8.25 -21.13
C LYS A 85 50.20 7.73 -22.39
N ASP A 86 48.96 7.27 -22.28
CA ASP A 86 48.13 6.79 -23.38
C ASP A 86 46.63 6.99 -23.11
N GLU A 87 45.79 6.73 -24.13
CA GLU A 87 44.33 6.80 -24.03
C GLU A 87 43.71 5.79 -23.04
N THR A 88 44.44 4.73 -22.64
CA THR A 88 43.95 3.78 -21.62
C THR A 88 44.16 4.33 -20.20
N GLU A 89 45.26 5.04 -19.95
CA GLU A 89 45.52 5.74 -18.71
C GLU A 89 44.60 6.97 -18.57
N TYR A 90 44.44 7.74 -19.65
CA TYR A 90 43.45 8.82 -19.73
C TYR A 90 42.04 8.32 -19.44
N LYS A 91 41.62 7.23 -20.09
CA LYS A 91 40.31 6.62 -19.83
C LYS A 91 40.17 6.16 -18.38
N ARG A 92 41.19 5.55 -17.77
CA ARG A 92 41.14 5.16 -16.34
C ARG A 92 40.91 6.35 -15.42
N PHE A 93 41.58 7.49 -15.64
CA PHE A 93 41.32 8.70 -14.85
C PHE A 93 39.91 9.25 -15.07
N VAL A 94 39.40 9.27 -16.30
CA VAL A 94 38.04 9.73 -16.61
C VAL A 94 36.96 8.80 -16.04
N ASP A 95 37.14 7.48 -16.13
CA ASP A 95 36.21 6.50 -15.56
C ASP A 95 36.23 6.55 -14.01
N SER A 96 37.40 6.80 -13.40
CA SER A 96 37.55 7.07 -11.96
C SER A 96 36.77 8.32 -11.52
N LEU A 97 36.93 9.44 -12.25
CA LEU A 97 36.18 10.67 -12.00
C LEU A 97 34.67 10.48 -12.11
N LYS A 98 34.19 9.74 -13.12
CA LYS A 98 32.76 9.43 -13.28
C LYS A 98 32.20 8.64 -12.09
N ALA A 99 32.96 7.66 -11.57
CA ALA A 99 32.58 6.97 -10.35
C ALA A 99 32.58 7.90 -9.12
N SER A 100 33.55 8.81 -9.04
CA SER A 100 33.69 9.79 -7.94
C SER A 100 32.47 10.72 -7.82
N VAL A 101 31.84 11.14 -8.93
CA VAL A 101 30.60 11.96 -8.94
C VAL A 101 29.45 11.32 -8.12
N LEU A 102 29.46 10.00 -7.92
CA LEU A 102 28.37 9.27 -7.26
C LEU A 102 28.56 9.10 -5.75
N THR A 103 29.79 9.21 -5.25
CA THR A 103 30.15 8.81 -3.87
C THR A 103 30.99 9.83 -3.11
N ALA A 104 31.54 10.85 -3.80
CA ALA A 104 32.50 11.78 -3.21
C ALA A 104 31.80 12.94 -2.45
N PHE A 105 31.25 12.63 -1.28
CA PHE A 105 30.66 13.60 -0.34
C PHE A 105 31.65 13.90 0.80
N TYR A 106 32.26 15.10 0.77
CA TYR A 106 33.31 15.48 1.71
C TYR A 106 32.75 16.04 3.02
N THR A 107 33.15 15.43 4.13
CA THR A 107 32.81 15.87 5.49
C THR A 107 33.39 17.25 5.78
N PRO A 108 32.62 18.20 6.36
CA PRO A 108 33.15 19.46 6.84
C PRO A 108 34.21 19.26 7.93
N LYS A 109 35.27 20.08 7.92
CA LYS A 109 36.42 19.93 8.84
C LYS A 109 36.00 20.14 10.29
N GLU A 110 35.02 20.99 10.52
CA GLU A 110 34.40 21.26 11.82
C GLU A 110 33.86 19.98 12.49
N ILE A 111 33.37 19.05 11.67
CA ILE A 111 32.78 17.78 12.10
C ILE A 111 33.86 16.73 12.35
N THR A 112 34.87 16.64 11.48
CA THR A 112 36.02 15.72 11.69
C THR A 112 36.87 16.16 12.89
N ASP A 113 37.05 17.48 13.07
CA ASP A 113 37.73 18.06 14.21
C ASP A 113 36.96 17.83 15.50
N THR A 114 35.62 17.99 15.51
CA THR A 114 34.77 17.68 16.68
C THR A 114 34.91 16.22 17.12
N ILE A 115 34.86 15.27 16.17
CA ILE A 115 34.99 13.84 16.47
C ILE A 115 36.40 13.54 17.03
N ALA A 116 37.45 14.11 16.43
CA ALA A 116 38.83 13.94 16.90
C ALA A 116 39.08 14.58 18.28
N ASP A 117 38.49 15.75 18.55
CA ASP A 117 38.62 16.46 19.81
C ASP A 117 37.95 15.69 20.96
N VAL A 118 36.72 15.17 20.78
CA VAL A 118 36.07 14.33 21.81
C VAL A 118 36.83 13.02 22.05
N LEU A 119 37.34 12.37 21.01
CA LEU A 119 38.21 11.20 21.17
C LEU A 119 39.45 11.55 22.01
N ALA A 120 40.09 12.70 21.76
CA ALA A 120 41.26 13.14 22.50
C ALA A 120 40.95 13.55 23.95
N ASP A 121 39.81 14.19 24.21
CA ASP A 121 39.30 14.55 25.55
C ASP A 121 39.11 13.30 26.41
N TYR A 122 38.51 12.23 25.85
CA TYR A 122 38.38 10.92 26.51
C TYR A 122 39.67 10.07 26.47
N SER A 123 40.81 10.66 26.13
CA SER A 123 42.13 10.00 26.07
C SER A 123 42.23 8.83 25.08
N VAL A 124 41.36 8.77 24.08
CA VAL A 124 41.43 7.83 22.94
C VAL A 124 42.45 8.35 21.93
N ARG A 125 43.74 8.06 22.20
CA ARG A 125 44.86 8.44 21.33
C ARG A 125 45.39 7.19 20.59
N PRO A 126 44.99 6.94 19.34
CA PRO A 126 45.38 5.74 18.61
C PRO A 126 46.86 5.76 18.24
N ALA A 127 47.57 4.67 18.52
CA ALA A 127 48.92 4.46 17.98
C ALA A 127 48.87 4.00 16.51
N ARG A 128 47.81 3.27 16.13
CA ARG A 128 47.54 2.82 14.75
C ARG A 128 46.11 3.17 14.35
N MET A 129 45.97 3.92 13.26
CA MET A 129 44.69 4.41 12.74
C MET A 129 44.42 3.84 11.35
N LEU A 130 43.15 3.51 11.08
CA LEU A 130 42.64 3.12 9.77
C LEU A 130 41.58 4.12 9.28
N GLU A 131 41.77 4.66 8.08
CA GLU A 131 40.74 5.43 7.37
C GLU A 131 40.36 4.68 6.07
N PRO A 132 39.29 3.85 6.06
CA PRO A 132 38.99 2.95 4.94
C PRO A 132 38.41 3.63 3.70
N SER A 133 38.03 4.90 3.79
CA SER A 133 37.59 5.75 2.69
C SER A 133 37.95 7.19 3.05
N ALA A 134 39.08 7.68 2.53
CA ALA A 134 39.75 8.86 3.05
C ALA A 134 39.48 10.15 2.29
N GLY A 135 39.14 10.08 1.00
CA GLY A 135 39.17 11.25 0.13
C GLY A 135 40.54 11.93 0.19
N VAL A 136 40.57 13.19 0.61
CA VAL A 136 41.79 13.99 0.84
C VAL A 136 42.33 13.92 2.28
N GLY A 137 41.84 12.97 3.08
CA GLY A 137 42.36 12.68 4.43
C GLY A 137 41.99 13.73 5.46
N VAL A 138 40.72 14.17 5.50
CA VAL A 138 40.27 15.21 6.45
C VAL A 138 40.28 14.66 7.89
N PHE A 139 39.94 13.38 8.10
CA PHE A 139 40.12 12.76 9.42
C PHE A 139 41.61 12.50 9.74
N VAL A 140 42.46 12.16 8.76
CA VAL A 140 43.93 12.12 8.96
C VAL A 140 44.44 13.43 9.58
N ASP A 141 44.08 14.58 9.01
CA ASP A 141 44.45 15.91 9.55
C ASP A 141 43.95 16.09 11.00
N SER A 142 42.65 15.90 11.21
CA SER A 142 42.00 16.07 12.53
C SER A 142 42.60 15.19 13.62
N MET A 143 42.95 13.93 13.31
CA MET A 143 43.48 12.97 14.29
C MET A 143 44.97 13.19 14.57
N LEU A 144 45.77 13.56 13.55
CA LEU A 144 47.20 13.86 13.74
C LEU A 144 47.44 15.11 14.59
N ARG A 145 46.46 16.04 14.71
CA ARG A 145 46.53 17.15 15.69
C ARG A 145 46.76 16.68 17.13
N HIS A 146 46.16 15.55 17.51
CA HIS A 146 46.22 15.00 18.89
C HIS A 146 47.15 13.79 19.05
N SER A 147 47.38 13.07 17.95
CA SER A 147 48.21 11.86 17.89
C SER A 147 49.24 11.96 16.75
N PRO A 148 50.19 12.92 16.77
CA PRO A 148 51.09 13.20 15.65
C PRO A 148 52.04 12.05 15.29
N ASN A 149 52.27 11.11 16.21
CA ASN A 149 53.10 9.92 16.02
C ASN A 149 52.30 8.66 15.62
N ALA A 150 51.04 8.80 15.20
CA ALA A 150 50.20 7.67 14.81
C ALA A 150 50.63 7.06 13.46
N ASP A 151 50.63 5.72 13.40
CA ASP A 151 50.74 4.94 12.17
C ASP A 151 49.39 4.93 11.45
N VAL A 152 49.21 5.83 10.47
CA VAL A 152 47.95 5.98 9.73
C VAL A 152 48.01 5.19 8.43
N MET A 153 47.11 4.23 8.28
CA MET A 153 46.80 3.59 6.99
C MET A 153 45.47 4.14 6.45
N ALA A 154 45.49 4.68 5.25
CA ALA A 154 44.31 5.24 4.61
C ALA A 154 44.10 4.63 3.22
N PHE A 155 42.85 4.35 2.87
CA PHE A 155 42.45 3.83 1.57
C PHE A 155 41.61 4.88 0.82
N GLU A 156 41.93 5.09 -0.45
CA GLU A 156 41.10 5.85 -1.38
C GLU A 156 41.03 5.10 -2.72
N LYS A 157 39.82 4.97 -3.27
CA LYS A 157 39.56 4.20 -4.48
C LYS A 157 39.71 5.03 -5.76
N ASP A 158 39.45 6.34 -5.70
CA ASP A 158 39.64 7.24 -6.83
C ASP A 158 41.13 7.54 -7.09
N LEU A 159 41.54 7.45 -8.36
CA LEU A 159 42.94 7.59 -8.76
C LEU A 159 43.52 8.99 -8.55
N LEU A 160 42.74 10.05 -8.78
CA LEU A 160 43.21 11.44 -8.65
C LEU A 160 43.19 11.88 -7.19
N THR A 161 42.10 11.61 -6.50
CA THR A 161 41.93 11.87 -5.06
C THR A 161 42.99 11.13 -4.25
N GLY A 162 43.20 9.84 -4.53
CA GLY A 162 44.26 9.04 -3.92
C GLY A 162 45.69 9.40 -4.38
N THR A 163 45.85 10.32 -5.33
CA THR A 163 47.16 10.94 -5.67
C THR A 163 47.36 12.23 -4.89
N ILE A 164 46.33 13.08 -4.81
CA ILE A 164 46.29 14.26 -3.94
C ILE A 164 46.57 13.85 -2.47
N LEU A 165 45.91 12.80 -1.99
CA LEU A 165 46.09 12.23 -0.65
C LEU A 165 47.56 11.83 -0.36
N ARG A 166 48.25 11.21 -1.33
CA ARG A 166 49.67 10.83 -1.20
C ARG A 166 50.58 12.05 -1.07
N HIS A 167 50.28 13.15 -1.75
CA HIS A 167 51.03 14.42 -1.65
C HIS A 167 50.72 15.22 -0.39
N LEU A 168 49.54 15.05 0.20
CA LEU A 168 49.17 15.68 1.48
C LEU A 168 49.83 15.00 2.69
N TYR A 169 50.02 13.68 2.65
CA TYR A 169 50.58 12.87 3.74
C TYR A 169 51.66 11.89 3.26
N PRO A 170 52.83 12.38 2.78
CA PRO A 170 53.88 11.54 2.20
C PRO A 170 54.51 10.57 3.22
N ASP A 171 54.51 10.91 4.51
CA ASP A 171 55.09 10.10 5.59
C ASP A 171 54.17 8.97 6.10
N GLN A 172 52.97 8.82 5.51
CA GLN A 172 51.90 7.94 6.01
C GLN A 172 51.45 6.92 4.95
N LYS A 173 50.76 5.84 5.37
CA LYS A 173 50.47 4.67 4.51
C LYS A 173 49.21 4.88 3.65
N MET A 174 49.31 5.82 2.71
CA MET A 174 48.25 6.21 1.77
C MET A 174 48.15 5.23 0.60
N ARG A 175 47.00 4.57 0.44
CA ARG A 175 46.77 3.49 -0.55
C ARG A 175 45.67 3.84 -1.56
N THR A 176 46.06 4.06 -2.81
CA THR A 176 45.16 4.31 -3.95
C THR A 176 44.50 3.00 -4.44
N CYS A 177 43.67 2.38 -3.60
CA CYS A 177 42.86 1.21 -3.93
C CYS A 177 41.66 1.05 -2.99
N GLY A 178 40.67 0.24 -3.39
CA GLY A 178 39.51 -0.08 -2.55
C GLY A 178 39.86 -0.88 -1.30
N PHE A 179 39.16 -0.58 -0.20
CA PHE A 179 39.35 -1.18 1.13
C PHE A 179 39.18 -2.71 1.14
N GLU A 180 38.47 -3.30 0.18
CA GLU A 180 38.36 -4.76 0.02
C GLU A 180 39.70 -5.48 -0.20
N LYS A 181 40.77 -4.75 -0.50
CA LYS A 181 42.13 -5.28 -0.73
C LYS A 181 43.02 -5.26 0.50
N ILE A 182 42.52 -4.88 1.68
CA ILE A 182 43.31 -4.93 2.92
C ILE A 182 43.74 -6.37 3.25
N GLU A 183 45.03 -6.53 3.56
CA GLU A 183 45.62 -7.85 3.79
C GLU A 183 45.30 -8.38 5.20
N ARG A 184 45.09 -9.69 5.30
CA ARG A 184 44.76 -10.39 6.56
C ARG A 184 45.62 -10.07 7.80
N PRO A 185 46.93 -9.76 7.72
CA PRO A 185 47.70 -9.34 8.88
C PRO A 185 47.18 -8.07 9.59
N PHE A 186 46.32 -7.29 8.92
CA PHE A 186 45.68 -6.10 9.49
C PHE A 186 44.32 -6.38 10.16
N ASN A 187 43.85 -7.63 10.19
CA ASN A 187 42.70 -8.01 11.00
C ASN A 187 43.09 -7.99 12.49
N ASN A 188 42.25 -7.38 13.35
CA ASN A 188 42.54 -7.11 14.76
C ASN A 188 43.82 -6.27 15.03
N TYR A 189 44.22 -5.40 14.09
CA TYR A 189 45.44 -4.61 14.19
C TYR A 189 45.22 -3.20 14.73
N PHE A 190 44.26 -2.44 14.21
CA PHE A 190 44.16 -0.99 14.47
C PHE A 190 43.52 -0.64 15.81
N ASP A 191 43.90 0.49 16.39
CA ASP A 191 43.34 1.01 17.64
C ASP A 191 42.05 1.81 17.39
N LEU A 192 41.98 2.53 16.26
CA LEU A 192 40.83 3.28 15.78
C LEU A 192 40.62 3.04 14.27
N ALA A 193 39.38 2.85 13.85
CA ALA A 193 38.95 3.03 12.46
C ALA A 193 37.95 4.20 12.39
N VAL A 194 38.20 5.20 11.55
CA VAL A 194 37.38 6.42 11.43
C VAL A 194 37.33 6.89 9.98
N SER A 195 36.15 7.29 9.48
CA SER A 195 35.92 7.68 8.08
C SER A 195 34.47 8.15 7.85
N ASN A 196 34.22 8.91 6.79
CA ASN A 196 32.92 8.96 6.13
C ASN A 196 32.86 7.88 5.06
N ILE A 197 32.15 6.78 5.34
CA ILE A 197 32.13 5.60 4.47
C ILE A 197 31.16 5.83 3.30
N PRO A 198 31.42 5.28 2.09
CA PRO A 198 30.55 5.51 0.93
C PRO A 198 29.12 4.98 1.14
N PHE A 199 28.14 5.71 0.61
CA PHE A 199 26.71 5.45 0.81
C PHE A 199 26.10 4.58 -0.32
N GLY A 200 24.91 4.02 -0.06
CA GLY A 200 24.07 3.37 -1.08
C GLY A 200 24.15 1.84 -1.18
N ASP A 201 23.35 1.28 -2.10
CA ASP A 201 23.13 -0.16 -2.27
C ASP A 201 24.08 -0.80 -3.31
N ILE A 202 25.36 -0.44 -3.22
CA ILE A 202 26.42 -1.00 -4.07
C ILE A 202 26.95 -2.29 -3.44
N ALA A 203 26.95 -3.40 -4.19
CA ALA A 203 27.50 -4.67 -3.72
C ALA A 203 29.04 -4.69 -3.78
N VAL A 204 29.68 -5.25 -2.75
CA VAL A 204 31.16 -5.37 -2.65
C VAL A 204 31.58 -6.83 -2.63
N PHE A 205 32.42 -7.21 -3.59
CA PHE A 205 32.97 -8.56 -3.65
C PHE A 205 34.19 -8.71 -2.73
N ASP A 206 34.05 -9.57 -1.73
CA ASP A 206 35.12 -10.10 -0.87
C ASP A 206 34.91 -11.62 -0.72
N ALA A 207 35.91 -12.40 -1.11
CA ALA A 207 35.86 -13.86 -1.05
C ALA A 207 35.83 -14.41 0.39
N GLU A 208 36.29 -13.64 1.39
CA GLU A 208 36.25 -13.98 2.81
C GLU A 208 34.84 -13.86 3.38
N PHE A 209 34.12 -12.79 3.03
CA PHE A 209 32.72 -12.59 3.43
C PHE A 209 31.79 -13.58 2.69
N GLN A 210 32.05 -13.85 1.41
CA GLN A 210 31.22 -14.75 0.61
C GLN A 210 31.28 -16.20 1.12
N ARG A 211 32.47 -16.63 1.58
CA ARG A 211 32.73 -17.97 2.12
C ARG A 211 32.49 -18.09 3.63
N SER A 212 32.08 -17.01 4.31
CA SER A 212 31.78 -17.02 5.73
C SER A 212 30.53 -17.85 6.03
N ASP A 213 30.51 -18.58 7.14
CA ASP A 213 29.32 -19.30 7.61
C ASP A 213 28.21 -18.38 8.12
N SER A 214 28.55 -17.17 8.61
CA SER A 214 27.58 -16.18 9.05
C SER A 214 26.73 -15.67 7.88
N PHE A 215 25.41 -15.76 8.05
CA PHE A 215 24.46 -15.12 7.15
C PHE A 215 24.56 -13.59 7.20
N GLY A 216 24.85 -12.99 8.36
CA GLY A 216 25.04 -11.54 8.51
C GLY A 216 26.21 -11.05 7.64
N ARG A 217 27.36 -11.73 7.73
CA ARG A 217 28.56 -11.42 6.93
C ARG A 217 28.31 -11.60 5.42
N ARG A 218 27.72 -12.72 5.00
CA ARG A 218 27.33 -12.93 3.58
C ARG A 218 26.30 -11.91 3.09
N SER A 219 25.40 -11.42 3.95
CA SER A 219 24.39 -10.43 3.55
C SER A 219 24.93 -8.99 3.52
N ALA A 220 25.96 -8.66 4.31
CA ALA A 220 26.55 -7.33 4.34
C ALA A 220 27.20 -6.91 3.00
N GLN A 221 27.69 -7.88 2.22
CA GLN A 221 28.25 -7.66 0.88
C GLN A 221 27.26 -7.03 -0.12
N LYS A 222 25.97 -7.02 0.17
CA LYS A 222 24.93 -6.51 -0.73
C LYS A 222 24.83 -4.98 -0.74
N THR A 223 25.32 -4.30 0.29
CA THR A 223 25.33 -2.82 0.36
C THR A 223 26.63 -2.32 1.00
N ILE A 224 27.25 -1.32 0.39
CA ILE A 224 28.64 -0.96 0.68
C ILE A 224 28.85 -0.48 2.12
N HIS A 225 27.89 0.30 2.66
CA HIS A 225 27.90 0.76 4.05
C HIS A 225 27.93 -0.40 5.07
N ASN A 226 27.14 -1.46 4.84
CA ASN A 226 27.09 -2.62 5.73
C ASN A 226 28.39 -3.46 5.68
N TYR A 227 28.98 -3.60 4.49
CA TYR A 227 30.28 -4.25 4.34
C TYR A 227 31.39 -3.46 5.06
N PHE A 228 31.43 -2.14 4.92
CA PHE A 228 32.44 -1.27 5.55
C PHE A 228 32.38 -1.35 7.09
N PHE A 229 31.19 -1.35 7.71
CA PHE A 229 31.08 -1.52 9.16
C PHE A 229 31.66 -2.84 9.67
N LEU A 230 31.31 -3.97 9.06
CA LEU A 230 31.82 -5.28 9.50
C LEU A 230 33.31 -5.45 9.20
N LYS A 231 33.81 -5.04 8.02
CA LYS A 231 35.24 -5.15 7.69
C LYS A 231 36.10 -4.15 8.51
N GLY A 232 35.56 -2.98 8.85
CA GLY A 232 36.16 -2.06 9.80
C GLY A 232 36.23 -2.64 11.21
N LEU A 233 35.16 -3.30 11.66
CA LEU A 233 35.14 -4.02 12.95
C LEU A 233 36.10 -5.21 12.94
N ASP A 234 36.27 -5.94 11.84
CA ASP A 234 37.31 -6.98 11.71
C ASP A 234 38.73 -6.41 11.87
N ALA A 235 38.99 -5.24 11.27
CA ALA A 235 40.30 -4.60 11.21
C ALA A 235 40.77 -4.01 12.56
N VAL A 236 39.87 -3.45 13.38
CA VAL A 236 40.24 -2.97 14.71
C VAL A 236 40.46 -4.12 15.69
N ARG A 237 41.40 -3.95 16.62
CA ARG A 237 41.65 -4.90 17.71
C ARG A 237 40.48 -4.98 18.69
N ASP A 238 40.48 -6.02 19.50
CA ASP A 238 39.59 -6.08 20.67
C ASP A 238 39.81 -4.88 21.60
N GLY A 239 38.71 -4.27 22.05
CA GLY A 239 38.68 -2.98 22.74
C GLY A 239 38.93 -1.73 21.89
N GLY A 240 39.31 -1.88 20.61
CA GLY A 240 39.46 -0.80 19.64
C GLY A 240 38.10 -0.23 19.18
N ILE A 241 38.12 0.93 18.53
CA ILE A 241 36.92 1.73 18.24
C ILE A 241 36.71 1.87 16.72
N VAL A 242 35.46 1.80 16.29
CA VAL A 242 35.01 2.12 14.92
C VAL A 242 34.07 3.32 15.00
N ALA A 243 34.37 4.41 14.30
CA ALA A 243 33.58 5.64 14.29
C ALA A 243 33.30 6.06 12.84
N PHE A 244 32.14 5.73 12.29
CA PHE A 244 31.82 6.00 10.88
C PHE A 244 30.59 6.89 10.72
N ILE A 245 30.72 7.91 9.87
CA ILE A 245 29.57 8.61 9.27
C ILE A 245 29.07 7.75 8.11
N THR A 246 27.76 7.50 8.06
CA THR A 246 27.11 6.55 7.14
C THR A 246 25.75 7.05 6.67
N SER A 247 25.24 6.52 5.56
CA SER A 247 23.82 6.62 5.22
C SER A 247 22.94 5.93 6.27
N GLN A 248 21.76 6.51 6.53
CA GLN A 248 20.73 5.96 7.42
C GLN A 248 20.29 4.51 7.09
N GLY A 249 20.57 4.03 5.87
CA GLY A 249 20.28 2.65 5.44
C GLY A 249 20.85 1.54 6.34
N VAL A 250 21.92 1.79 7.10
CA VAL A 250 22.43 0.83 8.11
C VAL A 250 21.37 0.55 9.18
N LEU A 251 20.81 1.62 9.77
CA LEU A 251 19.88 1.54 10.88
C LEU A 251 18.43 1.35 10.42
N ASN A 252 18.04 1.98 9.32
CA ASN A 252 16.66 1.98 8.83
C ASN A 252 16.33 0.77 7.92
N SER A 253 17.30 -0.10 7.60
CA SER A 253 17.00 -1.33 6.85
C SER A 253 16.13 -2.30 7.66
N THR A 254 15.09 -2.84 7.03
CA THR A 254 14.26 -3.95 7.55
C THR A 254 15.04 -5.25 7.77
N LYS A 255 16.28 -5.37 7.24
CA LYS A 255 17.12 -6.56 7.34
C LYS A 255 18.04 -6.48 8.57
N THR A 256 17.57 -7.01 9.71
CA THR A 256 18.29 -6.98 11.00
C THR A 256 19.64 -7.73 11.01
N SER A 257 19.85 -8.68 10.08
CA SER A 257 20.99 -9.62 10.09
C SER A 257 22.39 -9.00 10.22
N VAL A 258 22.64 -7.81 9.65
CA VAL A 258 23.95 -7.13 9.77
C VAL A 258 24.09 -6.45 11.13
N ARG A 259 23.02 -5.83 11.64
CA ARG A 259 23.01 -5.19 12.97
C ARG A 259 23.17 -6.22 14.08
N ASN A 260 22.53 -7.39 13.94
CA ASN A 260 22.70 -8.50 14.87
C ASN A 260 24.15 -9.01 14.91
N GLU A 261 24.83 -9.10 13.76
CA GLU A 261 26.26 -9.46 13.69
C GLU A 261 27.12 -8.38 14.37
N LEU A 262 26.92 -7.09 14.07
CA LEU A 262 27.65 -5.97 14.67
C LEU A 262 27.52 -5.96 16.21
N PHE A 263 26.29 -5.94 16.74
CA PHE A 263 26.05 -5.88 18.18
C PHE A 263 26.31 -7.20 18.91
N SER A 264 26.67 -8.29 18.21
CA SER A 264 27.22 -9.50 18.83
C SER A 264 28.70 -9.36 19.21
N GLN A 265 29.45 -8.49 18.52
CA GLN A 265 30.92 -8.38 18.62
C GLN A 265 31.41 -6.97 19.03
N ALA A 266 30.52 -5.99 19.15
CA ALA A 266 30.82 -4.63 19.59
C ALA A 266 29.77 -4.10 20.57
N ASN A 267 30.21 -3.22 21.47
CA ASN A 267 29.35 -2.39 22.31
C ASN A 267 29.01 -1.09 21.55
N LEU A 268 27.78 -0.60 21.67
CA LEU A 268 27.43 0.77 21.30
C LEU A 268 28.16 1.78 22.21
N VAL A 269 28.85 2.76 21.61
CA VAL A 269 29.33 3.96 22.32
C VAL A 269 28.44 5.14 22.01
N SER A 270 28.16 5.41 20.73
CA SER A 270 27.27 6.49 20.31
C SER A 270 26.54 6.16 19.02
N ALA A 271 25.32 6.68 18.89
CA ALA A 271 24.58 6.73 17.63
C ALA A 271 23.81 8.06 17.58
N ILE A 272 24.13 8.89 16.60
CA ILE A 272 23.61 10.25 16.44
C ILE A 272 23.19 10.45 14.99
N ARG A 273 21.96 10.90 14.74
CA ARG A 273 21.50 11.27 13.41
C ARG A 273 21.88 12.71 13.08
N LEU A 274 22.49 12.89 11.91
CA LEU A 274 22.95 14.17 11.40
C LEU A 274 21.91 14.75 10.43
N PRO A 275 21.78 16.09 10.34
CA PRO A 275 20.77 16.72 9.50
C PRO A 275 21.10 16.56 8.01
N ASN A 276 20.06 16.55 7.19
CA ASN A 276 20.15 16.39 5.74
C ASN A 276 21.06 17.45 5.10
N ASN A 277 21.09 18.69 5.62
CA ASN A 277 21.90 19.79 5.11
C ASN A 277 23.38 19.80 5.53
N LEU A 278 23.88 18.73 6.16
CA LEU A 278 25.29 18.56 6.53
C LEU A 278 26.26 18.73 5.34
N PHE A 279 25.89 18.21 4.16
CA PHE A 279 26.76 18.17 2.99
C PHE A 279 26.47 19.28 1.95
N THR A 280 25.45 20.13 2.16
CA THR A 280 25.00 21.12 1.17
C THR A 280 26.10 22.13 0.78
N ASP A 281 26.76 22.76 1.77
CA ASP A 281 27.76 23.82 1.50
C ASP A 281 29.06 23.26 0.87
N ASN A 282 29.39 21.98 1.08
CA ASN A 282 30.65 21.37 0.63
C ASN A 282 30.52 20.48 -0.63
N ALA A 283 29.38 19.82 -0.82
CA ALA A 283 29.16 18.86 -1.90
C ALA A 283 27.83 19.05 -2.65
N GLY A 284 27.01 20.04 -2.28
CA GLY A 284 25.79 20.40 -3.01
C GLY A 284 24.64 19.39 -2.92
N THR A 285 24.58 18.58 -1.85
CA THR A 285 23.56 17.53 -1.68
C THR A 285 22.96 17.50 -0.28
N GLU A 286 21.66 17.23 -0.21
CA GLU A 286 20.91 17.06 1.04
C GLU A 286 20.55 15.58 1.23
N VAL A 287 21.25 14.91 2.16
CA VAL A 287 21.14 13.47 2.37
C VAL A 287 21.17 13.11 3.86
N GLY A 288 20.22 12.29 4.29
CA GLY A 288 20.15 11.81 5.66
C GLY A 288 21.30 10.87 6.01
N SER A 289 22.03 11.18 7.08
CA SER A 289 23.19 10.40 7.55
C SER A 289 23.18 10.22 9.06
N ASP A 290 23.84 9.17 9.52
CA ASP A 290 24.03 8.84 10.94
C ASP A 290 25.54 8.73 11.22
N LEU A 291 26.00 9.23 12.37
CA LEU A 291 27.29 8.88 12.97
C LEU A 291 27.08 7.71 13.94
N ILE A 292 27.84 6.63 13.77
CA ILE A 292 27.79 5.47 14.65
C ILE A 292 29.19 5.17 15.18
N VAL A 293 29.33 5.13 16.51
CA VAL A 293 30.56 4.80 17.23
C VAL A 293 30.37 3.51 18.01
N LEU A 294 31.19 2.51 17.70
CA LEU A 294 31.17 1.17 18.27
C LEU A 294 32.54 0.85 18.90
N GLN A 295 32.56 0.17 20.04
CA GLN A 295 33.78 -0.37 20.65
C GLN A 295 33.78 -1.89 20.56
N LYS A 296 34.81 -2.48 19.94
CA LYS A 296 34.91 -3.94 19.77
C LYS A 296 35.04 -4.63 21.13
N ASN A 297 34.28 -5.70 21.31
CA ASN A 297 34.23 -6.48 22.55
C ASN A 297 33.93 -7.95 22.22
N LEU A 298 34.98 -8.73 21.97
CA LEU A 298 34.86 -10.16 21.68
C LEU A 298 34.44 -11.00 22.91
N SER A 299 34.41 -10.40 24.12
CA SER A 299 33.95 -11.05 25.36
C SER A 299 32.46 -10.87 25.66
N LYS A 300 31.73 -10.19 24.76
CA LYS A 300 30.32 -9.84 24.91
C LYS A 300 29.42 -11.09 24.96
N LYS A 301 28.41 -11.07 25.84
CA LYS A 301 27.45 -12.18 26.03
C LYS A 301 26.02 -11.84 25.61
N GLU A 302 25.61 -10.60 25.82
CA GLU A 302 24.27 -10.10 25.51
C GLU A 302 24.34 -8.65 25.01
N MET A 303 23.31 -8.22 24.29
CA MET A 303 23.09 -6.83 23.87
C MET A 303 22.45 -6.00 24.98
N SER A 304 22.77 -4.71 25.08
CA SER A 304 22.06 -3.75 25.94
C SER A 304 20.62 -3.51 25.45
N GLN A 305 19.84 -2.72 26.18
CA GLN A 305 18.50 -2.31 25.74
C GLN A 305 18.58 -1.47 24.44
N ASP A 306 19.44 -0.46 24.44
CA ASP A 306 19.66 0.47 23.33
C ASP A 306 20.10 -0.26 22.05
N GLU A 307 20.99 -1.25 22.18
CA GLU A 307 21.44 -2.08 21.07
C GLU A 307 20.32 -2.97 20.51
N ARG A 308 19.45 -3.49 21.38
CA ARG A 308 18.24 -4.21 20.94
C ARG A 308 17.30 -3.26 20.19
N LEU A 309 17.10 -2.03 20.67
CA LEU A 309 16.36 -0.99 19.91
C LEU A 309 17.00 -0.73 18.55
N MET A 310 18.34 -0.63 18.47
CA MET A 310 19.04 -0.47 17.19
C MET A 310 18.85 -1.65 16.23
N THR A 311 18.54 -2.87 16.70
CA THR A 311 18.16 -3.96 15.79
C THR A 311 16.75 -3.80 15.20
N VAL A 312 15.82 -3.14 15.91
CA VAL A 312 14.39 -3.06 15.58
C VAL A 312 14.06 -1.89 14.65
N ILE A 313 13.13 -2.14 13.72
CA ILE A 313 12.45 -1.10 12.93
C ILE A 313 11.03 -0.95 13.49
N GLN A 314 10.59 0.30 13.65
CA GLN A 314 9.28 0.62 14.21
C GLN A 314 8.67 1.80 13.43
N THR A 315 7.34 1.78 13.29
CA THR A 315 6.59 2.94 12.79
C THR A 315 6.35 3.90 13.95
N ASP A 316 6.77 5.15 13.81
CA ASP A 316 6.48 6.20 14.79
C ASP A 316 4.99 6.58 14.73
N THR A 317 4.35 6.55 15.89
CA THR A 317 2.94 6.92 16.08
C THR A 317 2.64 8.39 15.82
N LYS A 318 3.64 9.29 15.79
CA LYS A 318 3.43 10.74 15.57
C LYS A 318 3.54 11.15 14.11
N THR A 319 4.51 10.60 13.39
CA THR A 319 4.78 10.93 11.98
C THR A 319 4.22 9.91 10.99
N ALA A 320 3.77 8.74 11.46
CA ALA A 320 3.42 7.56 10.65
C ALA A 320 4.58 7.01 9.78
N LEU A 321 5.80 7.52 9.95
CA LEU A 321 6.98 7.10 9.24
C LEU A 321 7.65 5.90 9.93
N THR A 322 8.37 5.10 9.16
CA THR A 322 9.03 3.88 9.65
C THR A 322 10.54 4.10 9.74
N ASP A 323 11.06 4.01 10.96
CA ASP A 323 12.42 4.39 11.32
C ASP A 323 13.05 3.34 12.25
N ASN A 324 14.32 3.53 12.63
CA ASN A 324 14.96 2.70 13.64
C ASN A 324 14.39 3.01 15.04
N ALA A 325 14.06 1.98 15.82
CA ALA A 325 13.44 2.15 17.14
C ALA A 325 14.33 2.91 18.13
N TYR A 326 15.66 2.90 17.95
CA TYR A 326 16.57 3.72 18.77
C TYR A 326 16.26 5.21 18.64
N PHE A 327 16.11 5.78 17.44
CA PHE A 327 15.84 7.21 17.26
C PHE A 327 14.41 7.61 17.62
N ILE A 328 13.45 6.67 17.56
CA ILE A 328 12.08 6.89 18.06
C ILE A 328 12.07 7.00 19.60
N HIS A 329 12.91 6.23 20.29
CA HIS A 329 13.10 6.30 21.74
C HIS A 329 14.07 7.40 22.20
N HIS A 330 15.02 7.80 21.34
CA HIS A 330 16.05 8.81 21.60
C HIS A 330 16.02 9.96 20.57
N PRO A 331 14.93 10.75 20.49
CA PRO A 331 14.87 11.91 19.61
C PRO A 331 15.93 12.98 19.97
N GLU A 332 16.42 13.01 21.22
CA GLU A 332 17.54 13.85 21.68
C GLU A 332 18.92 13.45 21.11
N ARG A 333 18.97 12.41 20.27
CA ARG A 333 20.14 12.00 19.49
C ARG A 333 19.97 12.28 17.99
N ILE A 334 19.09 13.22 17.63
CA ILE A 334 18.95 13.77 16.27
C ILE A 334 19.35 15.25 16.29
N VAL A 335 20.37 15.63 15.50
CA VAL A 335 20.86 17.01 15.43
C VAL A 335 20.03 17.82 14.43
N HIS A 336 19.20 18.75 14.91
CA HIS A 336 18.42 19.67 14.07
C HIS A 336 18.02 20.96 14.79
N THR A 337 17.81 22.05 14.04
CA THR A 337 17.03 23.22 14.51
C THR A 337 15.58 23.17 14.01
N MET A 338 15.36 22.60 12.82
CA MET A 338 14.05 22.42 12.20
C MET A 338 13.90 20.99 11.69
N ALA A 339 12.70 20.43 11.83
CA ALA A 339 12.32 19.15 11.24
C ALA A 339 11.01 19.32 10.46
N LYS A 340 10.96 18.84 9.22
CA LYS A 340 9.75 18.83 8.38
C LYS A 340 9.47 17.40 7.88
N LEU A 341 8.20 17.09 7.66
CA LEU A 341 7.78 15.89 6.95
C LEU A 341 7.74 16.24 5.45
N ASP A 342 8.50 15.52 4.65
CA ASP A 342 8.75 15.78 3.23
C ASP A 342 9.05 14.44 2.53
N THR A 343 9.80 14.43 1.43
CA THR A 343 10.27 13.25 0.73
C THR A 343 11.77 13.02 0.86
N ASP A 344 12.19 11.75 0.80
CA ASP A 344 13.58 11.35 0.61
C ASP A 344 14.04 11.58 -0.85
N PRO A 345 15.35 11.49 -1.16
CA PRO A 345 15.86 11.59 -2.53
C PRO A 345 15.36 10.52 -3.52
N TYR A 346 14.44 9.65 -3.11
CA TYR A 346 13.77 8.63 -3.92
C TYR A 346 12.23 8.80 -3.96
N GLY A 347 11.71 9.94 -3.49
CA GLY A 347 10.30 10.31 -3.55
C GLY A 347 9.41 9.66 -2.48
N LYS A 348 9.98 9.06 -1.42
CA LYS A 348 9.20 8.43 -0.34
C LYS A 348 9.03 9.38 0.85
N PRO A 349 7.88 9.38 1.55
CA PRO A 349 7.71 10.15 2.77
C PRO A 349 8.83 9.91 3.80
N ALA A 350 9.42 10.98 4.32
CA ALA A 350 10.53 10.96 5.27
C ALA A 350 10.57 12.23 6.15
N MET A 351 11.22 12.15 7.31
CA MET A 351 11.59 13.35 8.06
C MET A 351 12.87 13.94 7.48
N VAL A 352 12.80 15.21 7.08
CA VAL A 352 13.95 16.00 6.66
C VAL A 352 14.35 16.92 7.81
N TYR A 353 15.53 16.66 8.35
CA TYR A 353 16.13 17.37 9.48
C TYR A 353 17.10 18.43 8.95
N LEU A 354 16.99 19.66 9.43
CA LEU A 354 17.76 20.81 8.97
C LEU A 354 18.33 21.59 10.16
N HIS A 355 19.55 22.11 10.00
CA HIS A 355 20.22 22.92 11.02
C HIS A 355 20.65 24.27 10.45
N GLU A 356 20.10 25.36 11.00
CA GLU A 356 20.36 26.73 10.56
C GLU A 356 21.82 27.16 10.75
N GLY A 357 22.46 26.69 11.82
CA GLY A 357 23.85 27.03 12.18
C GLY A 357 24.91 26.40 11.26
N LYS A 358 24.51 25.63 10.23
CA LYS A 358 25.39 24.95 9.26
C LYS A 358 26.46 24.10 9.98
N ALA A 359 27.57 23.78 9.32
CA ALA A 359 28.62 22.91 9.83
C ALA A 359 29.10 23.28 11.25
N ALA A 360 29.24 24.57 11.56
CA ALA A 360 29.68 25.03 12.89
C ALA A 360 28.61 24.81 13.98
N GLY A 361 27.33 25.03 13.69
CA GLY A 361 26.23 24.73 14.61
C GLY A 361 26.05 23.23 14.82
N ILE A 362 26.07 22.46 13.74
CA ILE A 362 26.00 20.99 13.77
C ILE A 362 27.16 20.42 14.60
N ALA A 363 28.38 20.94 14.43
CA ALA A 363 29.54 20.57 15.23
C ALA A 363 29.35 20.84 16.73
N GLY A 364 28.74 21.98 17.10
CA GLY A 364 28.44 22.31 18.50
C GLY A 364 27.48 21.31 19.17
N ASP A 365 26.36 21.01 18.53
CA ASP A 365 25.39 20.01 19.04
C ASP A 365 25.99 18.59 19.03
N LEU A 366 26.71 18.23 17.97
CA LEU A 366 27.40 16.95 17.85
C LEU A 366 28.42 16.75 18.97
N ARG A 367 29.21 17.78 19.33
CA ARG A 367 30.17 17.70 20.43
C ARG A 367 29.48 17.38 21.75
N ARG A 368 28.37 18.08 22.05
CA ARG A 368 27.59 17.86 23.28
C ARG A 368 27.03 16.44 23.34
N MET A 369 26.39 15.96 22.28
CA MET A 369 25.83 14.61 22.23
C MET A 369 26.91 13.52 22.32
N LEU A 370 28.07 13.72 21.69
CA LEU A 370 29.20 12.79 21.76
C LEU A 370 29.84 12.76 23.15
N ASP A 371 30.03 13.91 23.80
CA ASP A 371 30.57 13.98 25.17
C ASP A 371 29.66 13.23 26.17
N GLU A 372 28.36 13.49 26.13
CA GLU A 372 27.35 12.75 26.90
C GLU A 372 27.44 11.23 26.65
N ASP A 373 27.43 10.80 25.39
CA ASP A 373 27.46 9.37 25.03
C ASP A 373 28.77 8.69 25.45
N PHE A 374 29.92 9.34 25.25
CA PHE A 374 31.22 8.83 25.64
C PHE A 374 31.34 8.70 27.15
N HIS A 375 30.84 9.68 27.91
CA HIS A 375 30.82 9.65 29.37
C HIS A 375 30.12 8.40 29.93
N TYR A 376 28.95 8.05 29.37
CA TYR A 376 28.15 6.92 29.86
C TYR A 376 28.54 5.56 29.28
N ARG A 377 29.01 5.50 28.02
CA ARG A 377 29.12 4.23 27.27
C ARG A 377 30.56 3.80 26.91
N LEU A 378 31.55 4.69 26.92
CA LEU A 378 32.93 4.33 26.53
C LEU A 378 33.68 3.56 27.63
N ALA A 379 33.88 2.25 27.43
CA ALA A 379 34.61 1.43 28.38
C ALA A 379 36.14 1.52 28.16
N MET A 380 36.77 2.55 28.71
CA MET A 380 38.23 2.76 28.58
C MET A 380 39.10 1.58 29.03
N ARG A 381 38.62 0.73 29.96
CA ARG A 381 39.28 -0.54 30.36
C ARG A 381 39.46 -1.56 29.23
N LEU A 382 38.59 -1.53 28.22
CA LEU A 382 38.74 -2.33 27.00
C LEU A 382 39.76 -1.66 26.06
N TYR A 383 39.66 -0.34 25.89
CA TYR A 383 40.58 0.42 25.03
C TYR A 383 42.04 0.32 25.51
N SER A 384 42.29 0.40 26.81
CA SER A 384 43.62 0.25 27.43
C SER A 384 44.16 -1.19 27.45
N GLY A 385 43.35 -2.20 27.06
CA GLY A 385 43.76 -3.60 27.03
C GLY A 385 43.94 -4.28 28.40
N SER A 386 43.53 -3.63 29.50
CA SER A 386 43.82 -4.02 30.88
C SER A 386 43.22 -5.36 31.34
N ILE A 387 42.38 -6.00 30.51
CA ILE A 387 41.69 -7.27 30.79
C ILE A 387 42.58 -8.51 30.54
N ARG A 388 43.75 -8.36 29.91
CA ARG A 388 44.65 -9.49 29.54
C ARG A 388 45.59 -10.01 30.64
N GLN A 389 45.39 -9.67 31.92
CA GLN A 389 46.20 -10.19 33.04
C GLN A 389 45.48 -11.20 33.96
N ALA A 390 44.28 -11.65 33.60
CA ALA A 390 43.47 -12.56 34.43
C ALA A 390 43.18 -13.92 33.75
N GLY A 391 44.23 -14.67 33.37
CA GLY A 391 44.09 -16.07 32.95
C GLY A 391 45.30 -16.67 32.22
N THR A 392 45.91 -17.71 32.81
CA THR A 392 47.06 -18.52 32.30
C THR A 392 48.37 -17.78 32.02
N GLU A 393 49.57 -18.33 32.29
CA GLU A 393 49.96 -19.66 32.80
C GLU A 393 50.74 -19.58 34.14
N GLU A 394 50.76 -20.67 34.92
CA GLU A 394 51.70 -20.83 36.03
C GLU A 394 53.10 -21.24 35.54
N LYS A 395 54.15 -20.47 35.87
CA LYS A 395 55.52 -21.01 36.00
C LYS A 395 56.23 -20.47 37.24
N VAL A 396 56.82 -21.39 37.99
CA VAL A 396 57.23 -21.28 39.40
C VAL A 396 58.54 -20.50 39.61
N ALA A 397 58.52 -19.49 40.48
CA ALA A 397 59.67 -18.97 41.25
C ALA A 397 59.14 -18.16 42.46
N VAL A 398 58.87 -18.74 43.64
CA VAL A 398 59.81 -19.17 44.71
C VAL A 398 60.27 -18.02 45.62
N GLN A 399 59.94 -18.14 46.93
CA GLN A 399 60.32 -17.29 48.09
C GLN A 399 59.66 -15.88 48.18
N ASN A 400 59.35 -15.32 49.36
CA ASN A 400 59.27 -15.87 50.73
C ASN A 400 58.48 -14.92 51.67
N LYS A 401 57.64 -15.48 52.58
CA LYS A 401 57.24 -14.93 53.91
C LYS A 401 56.57 -13.52 54.01
N VAL A 402 55.85 -13.14 55.08
CA VAL A 402 54.94 -13.85 56.02
C VAL A 402 54.12 -12.80 56.83
N GLU A 403 52.91 -13.15 57.31
CA GLU A 403 52.13 -12.50 58.40
C GLU A 403 51.64 -11.02 58.22
N ARG A 404 50.32 -10.73 58.26
CA ARG A 404 49.41 -10.40 59.41
C ARG A 404 49.51 -8.94 59.93
N PRO A 405 48.48 -8.39 60.62
CA PRO A 405 47.05 -8.47 60.34
C PRO A 405 46.28 -7.13 60.53
N ALA A 406 45.01 -7.14 60.10
CA ALA A 406 43.79 -6.45 60.57
C ALA A 406 43.77 -5.34 61.68
N ILE A 407 42.60 -4.67 61.73
CA ILE A 407 42.00 -3.82 62.80
C ILE A 407 42.27 -2.30 62.68
N LYS A 408 41.36 -1.34 62.98
CA LYS A 408 39.86 -1.20 63.05
C LYS A 408 39.54 0.22 63.62
N LEU A 409 38.29 0.71 63.52
CA LEU A 409 37.66 1.80 64.32
C LEU A 409 38.06 3.28 63.97
N GLU A 410 37.28 4.34 64.24
CA GLU A 410 35.93 4.48 64.87
C GLU A 410 35.17 5.80 64.54
N THR A 411 33.82 5.74 64.41
CA THR A 411 32.74 6.74 64.79
C THR A 411 32.89 8.27 64.49
N VAL A 412 31.94 9.21 64.68
CA VAL A 412 30.67 9.41 65.46
C VAL A 412 29.73 10.35 64.65
N SER A 413 28.38 10.47 64.74
CA SER A 413 27.23 9.61 65.13
C SER A 413 26.14 10.37 65.96
N SER A 414 25.20 11.07 65.31
CA SER A 414 23.95 11.64 65.90
C SER A 414 22.76 11.39 64.94
N ALA A 415 21.67 10.69 65.30
CA ALA A 415 20.58 11.00 66.26
C ALA A 415 19.70 12.19 65.79
N GLN A 416 18.35 12.14 65.79
CA GLN A 416 17.38 11.28 66.52
C GLN A 416 16.23 10.68 65.64
N THR A 417 15.31 9.95 66.28
CA THR A 417 14.15 9.19 65.75
C THR A 417 12.88 10.07 65.49
N VAL A 418 11.75 9.54 64.98
CA VAL A 418 10.66 8.86 65.74
C VAL A 418 9.87 7.82 64.89
N GLU A 419 9.90 6.58 65.36
CA GLU A 419 8.85 5.52 65.45
C GLU A 419 8.10 4.90 64.24
N THR A 420 7.67 3.64 64.46
CA THR A 420 6.97 2.70 63.55
C THR A 420 5.98 1.84 64.39
N PRO A 421 5.00 1.15 63.78
CA PRO A 421 5.10 -0.34 63.65
C PRO A 421 4.63 -0.87 62.26
N THR A 422 5.24 -1.88 61.64
CA THR A 422 5.10 -3.37 61.80
C THR A 422 3.66 -3.92 61.67
N GLU A 423 3.40 -5.05 60.99
CA GLU A 423 3.99 -6.40 61.18
C GLU A 423 4.64 -7.12 59.96
N LYS A 424 5.29 -8.25 60.28
CA LYS A 424 5.77 -9.40 59.45
C LYS A 424 5.48 -10.66 60.29
N PRO A 425 5.19 -11.88 59.75
CA PRO A 425 6.27 -12.73 59.20
C PRO A 425 5.92 -13.88 58.21
N GLN A 426 6.71 -13.98 57.13
CA GLN A 426 7.42 -15.21 56.65
C GLN A 426 6.59 -16.49 56.27
N PRO A 427 7.19 -17.62 55.77
CA PRO A 427 6.65 -18.29 54.58
C PRO A 427 6.28 -19.78 54.75
N ALA A 428 5.76 -20.37 53.67
CA ALA A 428 5.77 -21.81 53.40
C ALA A 428 6.06 -22.06 51.90
N ASP A 429 6.71 -23.18 51.59
CA ASP A 429 7.03 -23.61 50.21
C ASP A 429 5.82 -24.20 49.48
N GLU A 430 5.82 -24.10 48.14
CA GLU A 430 5.71 -25.30 47.29
C GLU A 430 6.13 -25.00 45.82
N LYS A 431 6.76 -25.98 45.17
CA LYS A 431 6.94 -26.01 43.70
C LYS A 431 5.76 -26.77 43.08
N PRO A 432 5.43 -26.49 41.81
CA PRO A 432 5.60 -27.57 40.83
C PRO A 432 6.46 -27.19 39.61
N GLU A 433 6.62 -28.18 38.73
CA GLU A 433 7.59 -28.22 37.63
C GLU A 433 7.20 -27.40 36.38
N ILE A 434 8.18 -27.23 35.49
CA ILE A 434 8.05 -26.52 34.22
C ILE A 434 7.98 -27.54 33.09
N GLU A 435 6.85 -27.62 32.38
CA GLU A 435 6.80 -28.25 31.06
C GLU A 435 7.26 -27.29 29.94
N PRO A 436 7.81 -27.79 28.81
CA PRO A 436 8.42 -26.94 27.80
C PRO A 436 7.39 -26.20 26.94
N ARG A 437 7.62 -24.91 26.67
CA ARG A 437 6.88 -24.18 25.62
C ARG A 437 7.19 -24.79 24.24
N PRO A 438 6.17 -25.10 23.41
CA PRO A 438 6.41 -25.62 22.06
C PRO A 438 7.05 -24.56 21.15
N GLN A 439 7.82 -25.04 20.17
CA GLN A 439 8.49 -24.20 19.19
C GLN A 439 7.50 -23.68 18.14
N TYR A 440 7.59 -22.40 17.78
CA TYR A 440 6.82 -21.85 16.67
C TYR A 440 7.38 -22.35 15.33
N SER A 441 6.57 -23.10 14.58
CA SER A 441 6.83 -23.45 13.19
C SER A 441 6.75 -22.23 12.28
N ALA A 442 7.56 -22.19 11.23
CA ALA A 442 7.56 -21.09 10.26
C ALA A 442 6.19 -20.92 9.59
N GLY A 443 5.73 -19.67 9.45
CA GLY A 443 4.51 -19.35 8.71
C GLY A 443 4.70 -19.58 7.21
N VAL A 444 3.79 -20.35 6.60
CA VAL A 444 3.75 -20.56 5.15
C VAL A 444 3.25 -19.28 4.47
N GLN A 445 4.01 -18.77 3.49
CA GLN A 445 3.50 -17.75 2.58
C GLN A 445 2.53 -18.41 1.60
N LEU A 446 1.23 -18.16 1.76
CA LEU A 446 0.23 -18.53 0.77
C LEU A 446 0.46 -17.72 -0.52
N THR A 447 0.31 -18.38 -1.66
CA THR A 447 0.35 -17.72 -2.97
C THR A 447 -1.00 -17.81 -3.66
N LEU A 448 -1.21 -16.98 -4.69
CA LEU A 448 -2.52 -16.78 -5.34
C LEU A 448 -3.16 -18.04 -5.98
N LEU A 449 -2.45 -19.18 -6.01
CA LEU A 449 -2.94 -20.45 -6.59
C LEU A 449 -3.63 -21.39 -5.58
N ASP A 450 -3.47 -21.19 -4.26
CA ASP A 450 -4.09 -22.07 -3.25
C ASP A 450 -5.62 -21.87 -3.12
N LEU A 451 -6.21 -20.94 -3.88
CA LEU A 451 -7.62 -20.56 -3.80
C LEU A 451 -8.58 -21.52 -4.53
N TRP A 452 -8.08 -22.38 -5.43
CA TRP A 452 -8.91 -23.13 -6.40
C TRP A 452 -9.08 -24.64 -6.13
N GLY A 453 -8.64 -25.15 -4.98
CA GLY A 453 -9.17 -26.40 -4.41
C GLY A 453 -9.00 -27.69 -5.23
N MET A 454 -8.09 -27.71 -6.21
CA MET A 454 -7.78 -28.93 -6.97
C MET A 454 -7.11 -29.96 -6.06
N THR A 455 -7.65 -31.18 -6.05
CA THR A 455 -7.19 -32.28 -5.20
C THR A 455 -6.47 -33.33 -6.05
N GLU A 456 -5.20 -33.58 -5.73
CA GLU A 456 -4.46 -34.77 -6.17
C GLU A 456 -3.98 -35.57 -4.95
N GLU A 457 -3.89 -36.89 -5.09
CA GLU A 457 -3.76 -37.82 -3.95
C GLU A 457 -2.34 -37.92 -3.39
N VAL A 458 -2.23 -38.01 -2.07
CA VAL A 458 -0.95 -38.16 -1.37
C VAL A 458 -0.43 -39.60 -1.48
N SER A 459 0.71 -39.78 -2.16
CA SER A 459 1.49 -41.03 -2.13
C SER A 459 2.89 -40.80 -1.55
N GLN A 460 3.23 -41.52 -0.48
CA GLN A 460 4.49 -41.37 0.26
C GLN A 460 5.62 -42.37 -0.18
N PRO A 461 6.90 -42.11 0.17
CA PRO A 461 8.02 -42.32 -0.77
C PRO A 461 8.80 -43.64 -0.63
N LYS A 462 9.54 -44.01 -1.69
CA LYS A 462 10.56 -45.09 -1.68
C LYS A 462 11.85 -44.79 -2.47
N THR A 463 12.95 -44.64 -1.74
CA THR A 463 14.32 -45.14 -2.03
C THR A 463 14.88 -45.18 -3.47
N SER A 464 15.74 -44.21 -3.78
CA SER A 464 17.10 -44.35 -4.40
C SER A 464 17.44 -45.49 -5.40
N LYS A 465 17.91 -45.13 -6.62
CA LYS A 465 19.13 -45.70 -7.28
C LYS A 465 19.60 -44.96 -8.55
N LYS A 466 20.76 -45.38 -9.09
CA LYS A 466 21.68 -44.65 -10.00
C LYS A 466 21.52 -44.94 -11.51
N LYS A 467 21.86 -43.93 -12.33
CA LYS A 467 22.72 -43.94 -13.57
C LYS A 467 22.18 -44.35 -14.97
N LYS A 468 22.77 -43.66 -15.97
CA LYS A 468 22.97 -43.96 -17.42
C LYS A 468 21.74 -43.82 -18.36
N THR A 469 21.61 -42.83 -19.27
CA THR A 469 22.41 -42.35 -20.45
C THR A 469 22.23 -43.15 -21.76
N VAL A 470 22.00 -42.47 -22.91
CA VAL A 470 22.77 -42.56 -24.20
C VAL A 470 22.01 -42.04 -25.47
N LYS A 471 22.53 -40.96 -26.11
CA LYS A 471 22.54 -40.61 -27.58
C LYS A 471 21.21 -40.48 -28.37
N LYS A 472 21.08 -39.87 -29.56
CA LYS A 472 21.88 -39.00 -30.51
C LYS A 472 20.84 -38.18 -31.34
N ALA A 473 20.99 -36.90 -31.72
CA ALA A 473 21.82 -36.29 -32.80
C ALA A 473 21.35 -36.63 -34.25
N VAL A 474 21.48 -35.81 -35.33
CA VAL A 474 22.18 -34.51 -35.56
C VAL A 474 21.80 -33.85 -36.94
N THR A 475 22.27 -32.61 -37.24
CA THR A 475 22.38 -31.89 -38.57
C THR A 475 21.11 -31.44 -39.35
N ALA A 476 21.13 -30.46 -40.28
CA ALA A 476 21.93 -29.21 -40.47
C ALA A 476 21.51 -28.33 -41.70
N LYS A 477 21.81 -27.02 -41.64
CA LYS A 477 22.20 -26.03 -42.71
C LYS A 477 21.57 -26.05 -44.13
N SER A 478 21.11 -24.87 -44.61
CA SER A 478 21.51 -24.28 -45.92
C SER A 478 21.11 -22.78 -46.08
N THR A 479 21.85 -22.01 -46.90
CA THR A 479 21.65 -20.59 -47.35
C THR A 479 22.49 -20.31 -48.62
N PRO A 480 22.37 -19.18 -49.37
CA PRO A 480 21.42 -18.05 -49.30
C PRO A 480 20.35 -18.10 -50.43
N PRO A 481 20.32 -17.39 -51.61
CA PRO A 481 21.20 -16.37 -52.25
C PRO A 481 20.48 -14.99 -52.52
N LYS A 482 20.93 -14.22 -53.53
CA LYS A 482 20.41 -12.95 -54.13
C LYS A 482 20.89 -12.89 -55.62
N PRO A 483 20.28 -12.17 -56.61
CA PRO A 483 20.47 -10.70 -56.78
C PRO A 483 19.50 -9.83 -57.67
N LYS A 484 19.41 -8.52 -57.32
CA LYS A 484 19.49 -7.27 -58.15
C LYS A 484 18.45 -6.83 -59.27
N VAL A 485 17.92 -5.60 -59.06
CA VAL A 485 17.93 -4.37 -59.96
C VAL A 485 16.92 -4.38 -61.18
N THR A 486 16.35 -3.30 -61.78
CA THR A 486 16.88 -1.98 -62.27
C THR A 486 15.84 -0.84 -62.52
N VAL A 487 16.17 0.42 -62.11
CA VAL A 487 15.99 1.75 -62.79
C VAL A 487 14.61 2.48 -63.03
N THR A 488 14.75 3.82 -63.10
CA THR A 488 13.89 5.03 -63.27
C THR A 488 13.32 5.27 -64.71
N PRO A 489 12.48 6.31 -65.08
CA PRO A 489 12.61 7.77 -64.75
C PRO A 489 11.43 8.82 -64.85
N THR A 490 11.70 10.04 -64.32
CA THR A 490 11.25 11.43 -64.75
C THR A 490 9.79 11.95 -64.66
N ALA A 491 9.66 13.29 -64.55
CA ALA A 491 8.42 14.12 -64.46
C ALA A 491 8.24 15.06 -65.69
N PRO A 492 7.16 15.90 -65.83
CA PRO A 492 7.27 17.35 -65.49
C PRO A 492 5.99 18.22 -65.19
N THR A 493 6.20 19.36 -64.48
CA THR A 493 5.60 20.74 -64.53
C THR A 493 4.11 21.12 -64.81
N ALA A 494 3.43 21.69 -63.78
CA ALA A 494 2.92 23.09 -63.59
C ALA A 494 1.82 23.85 -64.43
N LYS A 495 0.77 24.36 -63.72
CA LYS A 495 0.04 25.70 -63.74
C LYS A 495 -0.62 26.24 -65.07
N PRO A 496 -1.51 27.29 -65.12
CA PRO A 496 -1.78 28.43 -64.19
C PRO A 496 -3.28 28.95 -64.04
N ALA A 497 -3.46 30.19 -63.51
CA ALA A 497 -4.64 31.12 -63.50
C ALA A 497 -5.85 30.79 -62.55
N MET A 498 -6.44 31.69 -61.73
CA MET A 498 -6.95 33.10 -61.85
C MET A 498 -8.32 33.18 -62.57
N GLU A 499 -9.36 33.95 -62.18
CA GLU A 499 -9.60 34.99 -61.11
C GLU A 499 -11.14 35.29 -61.04
N ASN A 500 -11.83 36.07 -60.16
CA ASN A 500 -11.60 36.86 -58.92
C ASN A 500 -12.99 37.26 -58.28
N LYS A 501 -13.02 38.02 -57.15
CA LYS A 501 -14.09 38.96 -56.65
C LYS A 501 -15.41 38.39 -56.05
N GLU A 502 -16.19 39.04 -55.16
CA GLU A 502 -16.12 40.18 -54.17
C GLU A 502 -17.52 40.26 -53.43
N VAL A 503 -17.79 40.87 -52.26
CA VAL A 503 -16.99 41.38 -51.10
C VAL A 503 -17.90 41.64 -49.85
N LYS A 504 -17.45 41.24 -48.63
CA LYS A 504 -17.81 41.78 -47.27
C LYS A 504 -19.31 41.78 -46.82
N ALA A 505 -19.70 42.03 -45.56
CA ALA A 505 -19.03 42.57 -44.35
C ALA A 505 -19.67 41.95 -43.06
N GLU A 506 -19.23 42.19 -41.82
CA GLU A 506 -17.92 41.97 -41.14
C GLU A 506 -18.10 42.31 -39.64
N ASN A 507 -17.92 41.37 -38.68
CA ASN A 507 -17.87 41.68 -37.22
C ASN A 507 -17.07 40.65 -36.37
N THR A 508 -15.81 40.49 -36.75
CA THR A 508 -14.63 40.08 -35.94
C THR A 508 -14.81 39.40 -34.56
N ALA A 509 -14.35 38.15 -34.47
CA ALA A 509 -13.36 37.79 -33.44
C ALA A 509 -11.95 38.21 -33.91
N LYS A 510 -10.95 38.28 -33.02
CA LYS A 510 -9.56 38.53 -33.44
C LYS A 510 -9.04 37.36 -34.30
N PRO A 511 -8.34 37.61 -35.42
CA PRO A 511 -7.68 36.54 -36.16
C PRO A 511 -6.54 35.94 -35.32
N ALA A 512 -6.27 34.66 -35.55
CA ALA A 512 -5.06 34.00 -35.04
C ALA A 512 -3.80 34.61 -35.69
N ASP A 513 -2.66 34.45 -35.02
CA ASP A 513 -1.37 34.85 -35.54
C ASP A 513 -1.02 33.96 -36.76
N PRO A 514 -0.70 34.52 -37.95
CA PRO A 514 -0.34 33.72 -39.12
C PRO A 514 0.91 32.86 -38.94
N ASP A 515 1.74 33.14 -37.92
CA ASP A 515 2.90 32.32 -37.55
C ASP A 515 2.61 31.25 -36.45
N ASP A 516 1.36 31.10 -35.95
CA ASP A 516 0.99 29.98 -35.05
C ASP A 516 0.87 28.66 -35.84
N ILE A 517 2.01 28.02 -36.07
CA ILE A 517 2.15 26.72 -36.77
C ILE A 517 1.21 25.65 -36.17
N TYR A 518 0.89 25.75 -34.88
CA TYR A 518 0.07 24.78 -34.13
C TYR A 518 -1.44 25.08 -34.19
N ALA A 519 -1.86 26.13 -34.88
CA ALA A 519 -3.25 26.33 -35.27
C ALA A 519 -3.75 25.25 -36.26
N THR A 520 -2.83 24.47 -36.86
CA THR A 520 -3.13 23.32 -37.73
C THR A 520 -3.10 21.96 -37.03
N LEU A 521 -2.74 21.91 -35.73
CA LEU A 521 -3.07 20.75 -34.92
C LEU A 521 -4.59 20.74 -34.72
N ASP A 522 -5.22 19.62 -35.04
CA ASP A 522 -6.61 19.38 -34.70
C ASP A 522 -6.65 18.95 -33.22
N TRP A 523 -7.00 19.91 -32.36
CA TRP A 523 -6.94 19.78 -30.90
C TRP A 523 -8.09 18.94 -30.32
N ASP A 524 -9.16 18.75 -31.09
CA ASP A 524 -10.33 17.97 -30.70
C ASP A 524 -10.19 16.49 -31.13
N THR A 525 -9.38 16.18 -32.15
CA THR A 525 -9.06 14.81 -32.59
C THR A 525 -7.96 14.11 -31.79
N ASN A 526 -7.94 14.31 -30.47
CA ASN A 526 -7.69 13.20 -29.56
C ASN A 526 -9.03 12.74 -28.96
N PRO A 527 -9.90 12.08 -29.76
CA PRO A 527 -11.21 11.66 -29.28
C PRO A 527 -11.04 10.60 -28.19
N PRO A 528 -12.05 10.41 -27.33
CA PRO A 528 -12.13 9.20 -26.52
C PRO A 528 -12.08 7.95 -27.42
N ILE A 529 -11.12 7.09 -27.07
CA ILE A 529 -11.11 5.62 -27.18
C ILE A 529 -12.29 5.04 -27.97
N ASN A 530 -12.00 4.36 -29.10
CA ASN A 530 -12.88 3.42 -29.82
C ASN A 530 -14.38 3.74 -29.68
N GLY A 531 -15.01 4.44 -30.63
CA GLY A 531 -16.43 4.85 -30.52
C GLY A 531 -17.46 3.74 -30.23
N PHE A 532 -17.07 2.46 -30.36
CA PHE A 532 -17.79 1.31 -29.81
C PHE A 532 -17.94 1.34 -28.27
N TYR A 533 -16.93 1.79 -27.52
CA TYR A 533 -16.87 1.75 -26.06
C TYR A 533 -17.83 2.77 -25.42
N GLU A 534 -17.85 4.02 -25.89
CA GLU A 534 -18.82 5.01 -25.43
C GLU A 534 -20.26 4.63 -25.84
N MET A 535 -20.44 4.13 -27.08
CA MET A 535 -21.72 3.59 -27.52
C MET A 535 -22.18 2.45 -26.60
N MET A 536 -21.33 1.47 -26.30
CA MET A 536 -21.68 0.35 -25.42
C MET A 536 -21.94 0.79 -23.98
N MET A 537 -21.19 1.77 -23.45
CA MET A 537 -21.39 2.28 -22.10
C MET A 537 -22.65 3.13 -21.94
N GLY A 538 -23.06 3.87 -22.98
CA GLY A 538 -24.35 4.59 -23.01
C GLY A 538 -25.58 3.70 -23.17
N LEU A 539 -25.41 2.41 -23.51
CA LEU A 539 -26.52 1.46 -23.73
C LEU A 539 -26.90 0.70 -22.45
N THR A 540 -28.20 0.43 -22.29
CA THR A 540 -28.74 -0.38 -21.20
C THR A 540 -28.24 -1.83 -21.27
N PRO A 541 -28.17 -2.56 -20.14
CA PRO A 541 -27.70 -3.96 -20.13
C PRO A 541 -28.47 -4.88 -21.09
N GLU A 542 -29.77 -4.63 -21.26
CA GLU A 542 -30.66 -5.32 -22.19
C GLU A 542 -30.24 -5.10 -23.64
N ARG A 543 -29.97 -3.84 -24.02
CA ARG A 543 -29.56 -3.50 -25.40
C ARG A 543 -28.15 -3.98 -25.73
N ARG A 544 -27.25 -4.07 -24.74
CA ARG A 544 -25.95 -4.76 -24.87
C ARG A 544 -26.14 -6.26 -25.16
N LYS A 545 -27.11 -6.92 -24.53
CA LYS A 545 -27.43 -8.33 -24.76
C LYS A 545 -27.97 -8.59 -26.18
N GLU A 546 -28.87 -7.74 -26.67
CA GLU A 546 -29.37 -7.82 -28.06
C GLU A 546 -28.25 -7.65 -29.09
N LEU A 547 -27.31 -6.72 -28.85
CA LEU A 547 -26.13 -6.55 -29.71
C LEU A 547 -25.19 -7.75 -29.66
N ARG A 548 -25.01 -8.40 -28.49
CA ARG A 548 -24.25 -9.67 -28.38
C ARG A 548 -24.91 -10.80 -29.18
N GLU A 549 -26.24 -10.91 -29.22
CA GLU A 549 -26.94 -11.89 -30.07
C GLU A 549 -26.83 -11.58 -31.57
N LEU A 550 -26.98 -10.31 -31.97
CA LEU A 550 -26.79 -9.88 -33.36
C LEU A 550 -25.35 -10.12 -33.86
N ALA A 551 -24.35 -9.84 -33.03
CA ALA A 551 -22.95 -10.14 -33.32
C ALA A 551 -22.70 -11.64 -33.47
N ARG A 552 -23.35 -12.49 -32.64
CA ARG A 552 -23.27 -13.95 -32.77
C ARG A 552 -23.85 -14.44 -34.10
N GLN A 553 -25.04 -13.96 -34.47
CA GLN A 553 -25.68 -14.28 -35.75
C GLN A 553 -24.84 -13.80 -36.96
N HIS A 554 -24.14 -12.68 -36.83
CA HIS A 554 -23.25 -12.16 -37.87
C HIS A 554 -21.97 -13.01 -38.03
N ASN A 555 -21.37 -13.46 -36.92
CA ASN A 555 -20.26 -14.42 -36.95
C ASN A 555 -20.68 -15.79 -37.49
N GLU A 556 -21.85 -16.31 -37.09
CA GLU A 556 -22.41 -17.56 -37.63
C GLU A 556 -22.60 -17.48 -39.16
N LYS A 557 -23.04 -16.33 -39.69
CA LYS A 557 -23.11 -16.06 -41.14
C LYS A 557 -21.72 -16.00 -41.80
N GLN A 558 -20.75 -15.28 -41.23
CA GLN A 558 -19.39 -15.23 -41.80
C GLN A 558 -18.67 -16.58 -41.78
N VAL A 559 -18.99 -17.46 -40.83
CA VAL A 559 -18.46 -18.84 -40.80
C VAL A 559 -19.12 -19.69 -41.90
N ALA A 560 -20.43 -19.51 -42.16
CA ALA A 560 -21.11 -20.15 -43.29
C ALA A 560 -20.50 -19.70 -44.64
N GLU A 561 -20.37 -18.39 -44.88
CA GLU A 561 -19.80 -17.83 -46.12
C GLU A 561 -18.35 -18.29 -46.38
N LYS A 562 -17.55 -18.51 -45.34
CA LYS A 562 -16.17 -19.01 -45.46
C LYS A 562 -16.07 -20.52 -45.72
N THR A 563 -17.20 -21.24 -45.79
CA THR A 563 -17.22 -22.71 -45.97
C THR A 563 -17.56 -23.13 -47.42
N GLU A 564 -18.04 -22.23 -48.28
CA GLU A 564 -18.54 -22.56 -49.64
C GLU A 564 -17.45 -22.67 -50.75
N VAL A 565 -16.29 -23.29 -50.48
CA VAL A 565 -15.34 -23.69 -51.55
C VAL A 565 -14.77 -25.10 -51.37
N LYS A 566 -15.66 -26.11 -51.25
CA LYS A 566 -15.48 -27.49 -51.78
C LYS A 566 -16.65 -28.43 -51.42
N ALA A 567 -17.59 -28.59 -52.34
CA ALA A 567 -18.36 -29.84 -52.54
C ALA A 567 -17.85 -30.50 -53.84
N VAL A 568 -18.15 -31.75 -54.26
CA VAL A 568 -19.41 -32.49 -54.54
C VAL A 568 -18.95 -33.93 -54.99
N PRO A 569 -19.74 -35.05 -55.00
CA PRO A 569 -20.99 -35.47 -54.34
C PRO A 569 -20.91 -36.81 -53.55
N GLU A 570 -22.02 -37.17 -52.87
CA GLU A 570 -22.77 -38.46 -52.81
C GLU A 570 -23.47 -38.56 -51.44
N THR A 571 -24.77 -38.26 -51.23
CA THR A 571 -26.05 -38.81 -51.75
C THR A 571 -26.22 -40.33 -51.51
N SER A 572 -27.33 -40.88 -51.00
CA SER A 572 -28.67 -40.39 -50.57
C SER A 572 -29.25 -41.40 -49.51
N ARG A 573 -30.41 -41.27 -48.81
CA ARG A 573 -31.72 -40.63 -49.08
C ARG A 573 -32.47 -40.17 -47.80
N GLU A 574 -33.08 -38.98 -47.90
CA GLU A 574 -34.49 -38.62 -47.63
C GLU A 574 -35.37 -39.44 -46.65
N GLN A 575 -35.81 -38.79 -45.54
CA GLN A 575 -37.17 -38.25 -45.25
C GLN A 575 -38.47 -39.09 -45.55
N PRO A 576 -39.64 -38.87 -44.88
CA PRO A 576 -40.14 -37.57 -44.36
C PRO A 576 -40.91 -37.56 -43.00
N ARG A 577 -41.55 -36.42 -42.71
CA ARG A 577 -42.60 -36.18 -41.69
C ARG A 577 -43.93 -36.90 -42.05
N GLN A 578 -44.80 -37.20 -41.08
CA GLN A 578 -45.97 -36.34 -40.74
C GLN A 578 -46.75 -36.82 -39.49
N GLU A 579 -47.83 -36.10 -39.14
CA GLU A 579 -48.75 -36.41 -38.04
C GLU A 579 -49.64 -37.64 -38.30
N GLU A 580 -50.24 -38.24 -37.25
CA GLU A 580 -51.67 -38.64 -37.24
C GLU A 580 -52.18 -39.05 -35.83
N THR A 581 -53.20 -38.33 -35.37
CA THR A 581 -54.46 -38.75 -34.69
C THR A 581 -54.59 -39.78 -33.54
N GLN A 582 -55.80 -39.77 -32.95
CA GLN A 582 -56.30 -40.59 -31.84
C GLN A 582 -56.70 -42.03 -32.27
N PRO A 583 -57.17 -42.86 -31.33
CA PRO A 583 -58.57 -43.28 -31.41
C PRO A 583 -59.38 -43.12 -30.11
N GLU A 584 -60.70 -43.25 -30.25
CA GLU A 584 -61.71 -42.97 -29.23
C GLU A 584 -61.98 -44.11 -28.22
N ALA A 585 -62.70 -43.68 -27.17
CA ALA A 585 -63.36 -44.42 -26.10
C ALA A 585 -64.39 -45.50 -26.53
N VAL A 586 -65.10 -46.11 -25.56
CA VAL A 586 -66.58 -46.27 -25.57
C VAL A 586 -67.14 -46.73 -24.20
N ALA A 587 -68.31 -46.18 -23.83
CA ALA A 587 -69.33 -46.64 -22.86
C ALA A 587 -69.01 -46.95 -21.37
N ALA A 588 -69.64 -46.16 -20.48
CA ALA A 588 -70.38 -46.66 -19.31
C ALA A 588 -71.87 -46.89 -19.73
N PRO A 589 -72.71 -47.66 -19.00
CA PRO A 589 -73.46 -47.16 -17.80
C PRO A 589 -73.73 -48.30 -16.75
N ALA A 590 -74.63 -48.20 -15.75
CA ALA A 590 -74.92 -47.22 -14.67
C ALA A 590 -75.99 -47.86 -13.71
N VAL A 591 -76.59 -47.10 -12.75
CA VAL A 591 -77.89 -47.38 -12.04
C VAL A 591 -77.89 -48.50 -10.96
N THR A 592 -78.48 -48.42 -9.74
CA THR A 592 -79.03 -47.34 -8.86
C THR A 592 -79.15 -47.81 -7.36
N ASP A 593 -79.62 -46.91 -6.47
CA ASP A 593 -80.53 -47.13 -5.30
C ASP A 593 -80.02 -47.31 -3.83
N THR A 594 -80.04 -46.17 -3.15
CA THR A 594 -80.49 -45.78 -1.76
C THR A 594 -81.80 -46.41 -1.20
N PRO A 595 -82.29 -46.13 0.05
CA PRO A 595 -81.71 -45.47 1.27
C PRO A 595 -82.14 -46.03 2.68
N SER A 596 -81.63 -45.37 3.75
CA SER A 596 -82.29 -45.01 5.05
C SER A 596 -82.47 -45.97 6.26
N GLU A 597 -82.47 -45.31 7.44
CA GLU A 597 -83.02 -45.65 8.79
C GLU A 597 -82.52 -46.91 9.55
N ALA A 598 -82.50 -46.96 10.90
CA ALA A 598 -83.20 -46.16 11.94
C ALA A 598 -82.36 -45.87 13.22
N VAL A 599 -82.99 -45.31 14.27
CA VAL A 599 -82.39 -44.83 15.55
C VAL A 599 -82.74 -45.76 16.73
N GLY A 600 -81.83 -45.95 17.71
CA GLY A 600 -82.05 -46.89 18.84
C GLY A 600 -81.10 -46.80 20.05
N THR A 601 -81.01 -45.62 20.66
CA THR A 601 -80.42 -45.25 21.98
C THR A 601 -80.26 -46.29 23.12
N PHE A 602 -79.15 -46.20 23.87
CA PHE A 602 -79.01 -46.10 25.37
C PHE A 602 -77.89 -46.92 26.07
N LEU A 603 -77.33 -46.30 27.12
CA LEU A 603 -76.63 -46.85 28.30
C LEU A 603 -75.23 -47.49 28.18
N PHE A 604 -74.23 -46.76 28.71
CA PHE A 604 -73.09 -47.30 29.47
C PHE A 604 -73.58 -47.86 30.84
N PRO A 605 -72.80 -48.66 31.60
CA PRO A 605 -71.38 -49.03 31.41
C PRO A 605 -71.10 -50.55 31.44
N ASP A 606 -69.88 -50.97 31.08
CA ASP A 606 -68.90 -51.42 32.09
C ASP A 606 -67.49 -51.65 31.51
N ILE A 607 -66.51 -51.91 32.37
CA ILE A 607 -65.08 -51.89 32.04
C ILE A 607 -64.54 -53.30 31.78
N GLU A 608 -64.03 -53.54 30.57
CA GLU A 608 -62.88 -54.42 30.37
C GLU A 608 -61.76 -53.67 29.63
N ALA A 609 -60.52 -53.85 30.09
CA ALA A 609 -59.36 -53.13 29.58
C ALA A 609 -58.74 -53.86 28.39
N GLU A 610 -59.18 -53.54 27.16
CA GLU A 610 -58.34 -53.80 25.99
C GLU A 610 -56.99 -53.08 26.17
N LYS A 611 -55.92 -53.86 26.33
CA LYS A 611 -54.56 -53.32 26.22
C LYS A 611 -54.44 -52.72 24.81
N PRO A 612 -53.94 -51.47 24.65
CA PRO A 612 -53.65 -50.97 23.32
C PRO A 612 -52.67 -51.94 22.66
N LYS A 613 -53.06 -52.50 21.51
CA LYS A 613 -52.14 -53.25 20.66
C LYS A 613 -51.00 -52.29 20.31
N GLU A 614 -49.77 -52.62 20.69
CA GLU A 614 -48.62 -51.86 20.22
C GLU A 614 -48.62 -51.94 18.69
N GLU A 615 -48.90 -50.82 18.02
CA GLU A 615 -48.68 -50.71 16.59
C GLU A 615 -47.20 -51.03 16.34
N VAL A 616 -46.94 -52.08 15.54
CA VAL A 616 -45.57 -52.43 15.16
C VAL A 616 -45.05 -51.31 14.27
N VAL A 617 -44.32 -50.37 14.88
CA VAL A 617 -43.79 -49.20 14.19
C VAL A 617 -42.87 -49.67 13.07
N ASP A 618 -43.33 -49.46 11.84
CA ASP A 618 -42.57 -49.73 10.63
C ASP A 618 -41.37 -48.77 10.56
N LEU A 619 -40.23 -49.26 11.06
CA LEU A 619 -38.95 -48.57 11.13
C LEU A 619 -38.16 -48.62 9.80
N SER A 620 -38.75 -49.12 8.71
CA SER A 620 -38.07 -49.12 7.41
C SER A 620 -37.87 -47.70 6.85
N PRO A 621 -36.68 -47.38 6.29
CA PRO A 621 -36.49 -46.16 5.51
C PRO A 621 -37.40 -46.16 4.28
N ARG A 622 -38.11 -45.06 4.04
CA ARG A 622 -39.11 -44.93 2.97
C ARG A 622 -39.05 -43.57 2.30
N ALA A 623 -39.61 -43.44 1.10
CA ALA A 623 -39.71 -42.13 0.45
C ALA A 623 -40.58 -41.16 1.29
N TYR A 624 -40.10 -39.93 1.46
CA TYR A 624 -40.86 -38.89 2.15
C TYR A 624 -42.05 -38.45 1.29
N HIS A 625 -43.27 -38.59 1.80
CA HIS A 625 -44.52 -38.39 1.06
C HIS A 625 -44.87 -36.92 0.72
N ARG A 626 -43.90 -36.01 0.77
CA ARG A 626 -44.07 -34.57 0.47
C ARG A 626 -42.82 -34.04 -0.23
N THR A 627 -42.96 -32.96 -0.99
CA THR A 627 -41.82 -32.11 -1.33
C THR A 627 -41.21 -31.55 -0.02
N PRO A 628 -39.88 -31.63 0.18
CA PRO A 628 -39.25 -31.05 1.35
C PRO A 628 -39.34 -29.52 1.30
N GLU A 629 -39.91 -28.90 2.34
CA GLU A 629 -39.87 -27.44 2.50
C GLU A 629 -38.41 -26.97 2.64
N MET A 630 -38.02 -25.87 1.96
CA MET A 630 -36.61 -25.50 1.73
C MET A 630 -35.78 -25.16 3.00
N HIS A 631 -36.33 -25.27 4.21
CA HIS A 631 -35.58 -25.15 5.47
C HIS A 631 -35.07 -26.50 5.99
N LEU A 632 -35.68 -27.59 5.52
CA LEU A 632 -35.30 -28.95 5.89
C LEU A 632 -33.97 -29.32 5.22
N ARG A 633 -33.08 -29.92 6.00
CA ARG A 633 -31.75 -30.38 5.59
C ARG A 633 -31.57 -31.85 5.94
N GLU A 634 -30.49 -32.47 5.50
CA GLU A 634 -30.14 -33.81 5.96
C GLU A 634 -29.97 -33.80 7.49
N GLY A 635 -30.60 -34.77 8.16
CA GLY A 635 -30.75 -34.78 9.62
C GLY A 635 -31.91 -33.92 10.17
N SER A 636 -32.75 -33.30 9.34
CA SER A 636 -33.93 -32.57 9.85
C SER A 636 -35.05 -33.51 10.32
N LEU A 637 -35.54 -33.31 11.54
CA LEU A 637 -36.71 -34.01 12.09
C LEU A 637 -38.00 -33.57 11.38
N VAL A 638 -38.83 -34.52 10.98
CA VAL A 638 -40.16 -34.27 10.39
C VAL A 638 -41.22 -35.22 10.95
N ALA A 639 -42.47 -34.78 10.91
CA ALA A 639 -43.63 -35.54 11.37
C ALA A 639 -44.41 -36.13 10.17
N ASP A 640 -44.39 -37.46 10.05
CA ASP A 640 -45.26 -38.26 9.18
C ASP A 640 -46.68 -38.25 9.76
N ARG A 641 -47.49 -37.25 9.38
CA ARG A 641 -48.91 -37.14 9.78
C ARG A 641 -49.78 -38.30 9.30
N GLY A 642 -49.32 -39.12 8.34
CA GLY A 642 -50.07 -40.27 7.85
C GLY A 642 -50.02 -41.48 8.79
N ARG A 643 -48.92 -41.64 9.55
CA ARG A 643 -48.72 -42.71 10.54
C ARG A 643 -48.36 -42.20 11.95
N HIS A 644 -48.61 -40.93 12.23
CA HIS A 644 -48.23 -40.24 13.48
C HIS A 644 -46.77 -40.45 13.91
N ASN A 645 -45.84 -40.66 12.97
CA ASN A 645 -44.46 -41.07 13.27
C ASN A 645 -43.46 -39.94 13.02
N ILE A 646 -42.32 -40.02 13.71
CA ILE A 646 -41.27 -39.00 13.68
C ILE A 646 -40.02 -39.66 13.14
N GLY A 647 -39.24 -38.93 12.36
CA GLY A 647 -38.02 -39.41 11.75
C GLY A 647 -37.17 -38.26 11.24
N TYR A 648 -35.95 -38.55 10.81
CA TYR A 648 -35.10 -37.58 10.15
C TYR A 648 -35.10 -37.79 8.63
N LEU A 649 -34.83 -36.71 7.89
CA LEU A 649 -34.63 -36.76 6.45
C LEU A 649 -33.17 -37.10 6.10
N LYS A 650 -33.00 -37.89 5.05
CA LYS A 650 -31.72 -38.29 4.46
C LYS A 650 -31.80 -38.20 2.93
N ASP A 651 -30.66 -38.11 2.25
CA ASP A 651 -30.58 -38.21 0.78
C ASP A 651 -31.48 -37.18 0.06
N ILE A 652 -31.45 -35.92 0.51
CA ILE A 652 -32.33 -34.86 0.00
C ILE A 652 -31.90 -34.41 -1.40
N THR A 653 -32.84 -34.43 -2.34
CA THR A 653 -32.71 -33.90 -3.70
C THR A 653 -33.80 -32.85 -3.97
N PRO A 654 -33.70 -32.02 -5.03
CA PRO A 654 -34.77 -31.10 -5.42
C PRO A 654 -36.13 -31.77 -5.73
N TYR A 655 -36.14 -33.09 -5.93
CA TYR A 655 -37.32 -33.86 -6.36
C TYR A 655 -37.85 -34.84 -5.30
N GLY A 656 -37.19 -34.98 -4.15
CA GLY A 656 -37.60 -35.91 -3.09
C GLY A 656 -36.51 -36.16 -2.04
N ALA A 657 -36.88 -36.86 -0.97
CA ALA A 657 -35.99 -37.22 0.15
C ALA A 657 -36.37 -38.58 0.75
N THR A 658 -35.43 -39.22 1.44
CA THR A 658 -35.69 -40.43 2.25
C THR A 658 -36.10 -40.02 3.67
N PHE A 659 -37.19 -40.58 4.17
CA PHE A 659 -37.61 -40.48 5.58
C PHE A 659 -37.15 -41.72 6.35
N GLN A 660 -36.33 -41.51 7.39
CA GLN A 660 -35.90 -42.57 8.30
C GLN A 660 -36.58 -42.39 9.68
N PRO A 661 -37.54 -43.24 10.04
CA PRO A 661 -38.27 -43.15 11.32
C PRO A 661 -37.39 -43.42 12.55
N LEU A 662 -37.79 -42.83 13.68
CA LEU A 662 -37.16 -42.98 15.00
C LEU A 662 -38.11 -43.67 15.98
N ASP A 663 -37.61 -44.63 16.77
CA ASP A 663 -38.36 -45.26 17.87
C ASP A 663 -38.42 -44.35 19.10
N LEU A 664 -39.19 -43.26 19.00
CA LEU A 664 -39.51 -42.37 20.14
C LEU A 664 -40.83 -42.81 20.78
N LYS A 665 -40.77 -43.21 22.05
CA LYS A 665 -41.93 -43.74 22.80
C LYS A 665 -42.55 -42.71 23.76
N GLY A 666 -43.88 -42.71 23.83
CA GLY A 666 -44.68 -41.90 24.77
C GLY A 666 -44.31 -40.41 24.79
N TYR A 667 -44.05 -39.89 25.99
CA TYR A 667 -43.75 -38.49 26.29
C TYR A 667 -42.64 -37.86 25.41
N GLN A 668 -41.68 -38.63 24.89
CA GLN A 668 -40.66 -38.09 23.97
C GLN A 668 -41.21 -37.82 22.56
N LYS A 669 -42.21 -38.59 22.12
CA LYS A 669 -42.86 -38.47 20.80
C LYS A 669 -43.70 -37.21 20.72
N GLU A 670 -44.60 -37.00 21.69
CA GLU A 670 -45.46 -35.81 21.77
C GLU A 670 -44.65 -34.51 21.83
N LYS A 671 -43.59 -34.51 22.66
CA LYS A 671 -42.65 -33.40 22.80
C LYS A 671 -41.94 -33.05 21.48
N ALA A 672 -41.58 -34.05 20.69
CA ALA A 672 -40.96 -33.85 19.38
C ALA A 672 -41.96 -33.35 18.32
N LEU A 673 -43.24 -33.76 18.35
CA LEU A 673 -44.28 -33.22 17.45
C LEU A 673 -44.54 -31.73 17.69
N LEU A 674 -44.58 -31.31 18.96
CA LEU A 674 -44.77 -29.91 19.33
C LEU A 674 -43.54 -29.07 18.98
N TYR A 675 -42.33 -29.61 19.19
CA TYR A 675 -41.09 -28.97 18.73
C TYR A 675 -41.05 -28.77 17.20
N VAL A 676 -41.39 -29.79 16.41
CA VAL A 676 -41.44 -29.69 14.94
C VAL A 676 -42.45 -28.62 14.50
N SER A 677 -43.62 -28.58 15.13
CA SER A 677 -44.66 -27.58 14.84
C SER A 677 -44.21 -26.14 15.16
N LEU A 678 -43.51 -25.95 16.29
CA LEU A 678 -42.89 -24.67 16.66
C LEU A 678 -41.82 -24.23 15.65
N ARG A 679 -40.93 -25.14 15.24
CA ARG A 679 -39.88 -24.85 14.23
C ARG A 679 -40.48 -24.45 12.89
N ASP A 680 -41.45 -25.22 12.40
CA ASP A 680 -42.03 -25.00 11.07
C ASP A 680 -42.91 -23.73 11.04
N ALA A 681 -43.52 -23.34 12.16
CA ALA A 681 -44.16 -22.03 12.32
C ALA A 681 -43.12 -20.87 12.25
N TYR A 682 -41.99 -21.01 12.95
CA TYR A 682 -40.92 -20.02 12.95
C TYR A 682 -40.28 -19.80 11.58
N GLU A 683 -39.85 -20.88 10.89
CA GLU A 683 -39.18 -20.74 9.59
C GLU A 683 -40.14 -20.17 8.53
N ARG A 684 -41.43 -20.49 8.58
CA ARG A 684 -42.44 -19.91 7.67
C ARG A 684 -42.66 -18.42 7.94
N LEU A 685 -42.79 -18.01 9.21
CA LEU A 685 -42.88 -16.58 9.57
C LEU A 685 -41.63 -15.82 9.10
N TYR A 686 -40.45 -16.28 9.50
CA TYR A 686 -39.19 -15.61 9.18
C TYR A 686 -39.00 -15.43 7.67
N ARG A 687 -39.33 -16.46 6.87
CA ARG A 687 -39.21 -16.42 5.40
C ARG A 687 -40.26 -15.54 4.73
N TYR A 688 -41.50 -15.52 5.21
CA TYR A 688 -42.52 -14.59 4.72
C TYR A 688 -42.02 -13.15 4.90
N GLU A 689 -41.62 -12.83 6.12
CA GLU A 689 -41.19 -11.48 6.51
C GLU A 689 -39.88 -11.06 5.82
N SER A 690 -38.89 -11.95 5.68
CA SER A 690 -37.63 -11.61 5.00
C SER A 690 -37.75 -11.48 3.47
N LEU A 691 -38.68 -12.20 2.83
CA LEU A 691 -38.85 -12.16 1.37
C LEU A 691 -39.81 -11.05 0.93
N ARG A 692 -40.90 -10.81 1.66
CA ARG A 692 -41.92 -9.81 1.29
C ARG A 692 -41.75 -8.45 1.95
N ARG A 693 -41.02 -8.36 3.08
CA ARG A 693 -40.92 -7.15 3.92
C ARG A 693 -42.27 -6.63 4.41
N GLU A 694 -43.18 -7.56 4.68
CA GLU A 694 -44.54 -7.33 5.19
C GLU A 694 -44.69 -8.01 6.56
N ALA A 695 -45.37 -7.37 7.52
CA ALA A 695 -45.56 -7.91 8.86
C ALA A 695 -46.73 -8.89 8.90
N ASN A 696 -46.50 -10.14 9.32
CA ASN A 696 -47.55 -11.17 9.34
C ASN A 696 -48.02 -11.46 10.78
N VAL A 697 -49.02 -10.70 11.23
CA VAL A 697 -49.58 -10.81 12.60
C VAL A 697 -50.17 -12.21 12.88
N PRO A 698 -51.03 -12.80 12.02
CA PRO A 698 -51.60 -14.12 12.29
C PRO A 698 -50.56 -15.25 12.40
N TRP A 699 -49.47 -15.20 11.62
CA TRP A 699 -48.40 -16.21 11.73
C TRP A 699 -47.53 -16.00 12.98
N ARG A 700 -47.39 -14.76 13.47
CA ARG A 700 -46.75 -14.42 14.75
C ARG A 700 -47.59 -14.83 15.97
N GLU A 701 -48.91 -14.70 15.90
CA GLU A 701 -49.84 -15.24 16.90
C GLU A 701 -49.78 -16.79 16.94
N HIS A 702 -49.74 -17.44 15.77
CA HIS A 702 -49.58 -18.89 15.69
C HIS A 702 -48.23 -19.36 16.26
N LEU A 703 -47.14 -18.63 15.98
CA LEU A 703 -45.82 -18.89 16.54
C LEU A 703 -45.79 -18.76 18.07
N ASN A 704 -46.41 -17.70 18.62
CA ASN A 704 -46.58 -17.56 20.07
C ASN A 704 -47.37 -18.73 20.67
N THR A 705 -48.49 -19.10 20.06
CA THR A 705 -49.34 -20.22 20.50
C THR A 705 -48.55 -21.54 20.58
N CYS A 706 -47.77 -21.86 19.53
CA CYS A 706 -46.95 -23.07 19.51
C CYS A 706 -45.82 -23.06 20.56
N TYR A 707 -45.24 -21.89 20.84
CA TYR A 707 -44.21 -21.74 21.88
C TYR A 707 -44.82 -21.87 23.28
N ASP A 708 -45.93 -21.20 23.55
CA ASP A 708 -46.56 -21.19 24.87
C ASP A 708 -47.14 -22.58 25.22
N GLU A 709 -47.71 -23.32 24.25
CA GLU A 709 -48.09 -24.73 24.45
C GLU A 709 -46.89 -25.62 24.80
N PHE A 710 -45.75 -25.43 24.12
CA PHE A 710 -44.51 -26.18 24.41
C PHE A 710 -43.99 -25.86 25.83
N VAL A 711 -43.89 -24.57 26.19
CA VAL A 711 -43.36 -24.13 27.48
C VAL A 711 -44.28 -24.53 28.64
N MET A 712 -45.60 -24.47 28.48
CA MET A 712 -46.55 -24.93 29.50
C MET A 712 -46.41 -26.43 29.82
N ARG A 713 -46.09 -27.27 28.82
CA ARG A 713 -46.00 -28.74 29.00
C ARG A 713 -44.59 -29.26 29.33
N TYR A 714 -43.54 -28.56 28.88
CA TYR A 714 -42.16 -29.06 28.94
C TYR A 714 -41.14 -28.06 29.51
N GLY A 715 -41.54 -26.81 29.80
CA GLY A 715 -40.66 -25.73 30.20
C GLY A 715 -39.82 -25.16 29.04
N ASN A 716 -38.95 -24.20 29.36
CA ASN A 716 -38.12 -23.46 28.40
C ASN A 716 -37.28 -24.33 27.45
N LEU A 717 -37.13 -23.90 26.20
CA LEU A 717 -36.37 -24.59 25.14
C LEU A 717 -34.92 -24.85 25.56
N ASN A 718 -34.28 -23.88 26.22
CA ASN A 718 -32.90 -23.97 26.73
C ASN A 718 -32.77 -24.71 28.07
N ALA A 719 -33.86 -25.26 28.64
CA ALA A 719 -33.77 -26.12 29.81
C ALA A 719 -32.95 -27.38 29.50
N LYS A 720 -32.14 -27.87 30.46
CA LYS A 720 -31.26 -29.04 30.29
C LYS A 720 -31.99 -30.31 29.82
N GLN A 721 -33.28 -30.42 30.12
CA GLN A 721 -34.18 -31.52 29.72
C GLN A 721 -34.75 -31.41 28.29
N ASN A 722 -34.62 -30.24 27.64
CA ASN A 722 -35.19 -29.93 26.33
C ASN A 722 -34.11 -29.85 25.25
N VAL A 723 -32.96 -29.22 25.54
CA VAL A 723 -31.81 -29.07 24.64
C VAL A 723 -31.38 -30.39 23.98
N LYS A 724 -31.39 -31.53 24.72
CA LYS A 724 -31.02 -32.84 24.17
C LYS A 724 -31.93 -33.32 23.02
N LEU A 725 -33.22 -32.98 23.04
CA LEU A 725 -34.17 -33.34 21.99
C LEU A 725 -34.07 -32.35 20.82
N VAL A 726 -33.99 -31.05 21.12
CA VAL A 726 -33.84 -30.00 20.11
C VAL A 726 -32.57 -30.21 19.26
N MET A 727 -31.47 -30.64 19.89
CA MET A 727 -30.21 -30.98 19.20
C MET A 727 -30.24 -32.27 18.36
N MET A 728 -31.35 -33.01 18.31
CA MET A 728 -31.55 -34.10 17.34
C MET A 728 -32.01 -33.59 15.97
N ASP A 729 -32.46 -32.33 15.87
CA ASP A 729 -32.79 -31.68 14.60
C ASP A 729 -31.59 -30.92 14.03
N ALA A 730 -31.37 -31.02 12.72
CA ALA A 730 -30.37 -30.20 12.03
C ALA A 730 -30.62 -28.68 12.18
N GLY A 731 -31.89 -28.26 12.34
CA GLY A 731 -32.31 -26.89 12.65
C GLY A 731 -32.30 -26.53 14.14
N GLY A 732 -31.93 -27.45 15.04
CA GLY A 732 -32.07 -27.30 16.49
C GLY A 732 -31.39 -26.06 17.08
N ARG A 733 -30.24 -25.68 16.53
CA ARG A 733 -29.45 -24.52 17.00
C ARG A 733 -30.09 -23.16 16.69
N ASP A 734 -31.01 -23.13 15.75
CA ASP A 734 -31.70 -21.91 15.31
C ASP A 734 -32.96 -21.66 16.17
N ILE A 735 -33.59 -22.73 16.65
CA ILE A 735 -34.73 -22.66 17.56
C ILE A 735 -34.32 -22.35 19.00
N LEU A 736 -33.11 -22.72 19.44
CA LEU A 736 -32.63 -22.35 20.78
C LEU A 736 -32.35 -20.85 20.98
N SER A 737 -32.25 -20.02 19.91
CA SER A 737 -32.16 -18.55 20.05
C SER A 737 -33.51 -17.84 20.08
N LEU A 738 -34.63 -18.59 20.06
CA LEU A 738 -35.96 -18.05 20.37
C LEU A 738 -36.14 -17.66 21.84
N GLU A 739 -35.19 -18.06 22.70
CA GLU A 739 -35.10 -17.58 24.08
C GLU A 739 -33.76 -16.86 24.32
N ARG A 740 -33.85 -15.64 24.84
CA ARG A 740 -32.73 -14.89 25.43
C ARG A 740 -32.63 -15.17 26.92
N MET A 741 -31.46 -14.94 27.51
CA MET A 741 -31.23 -15.06 28.95
C MET A 741 -30.95 -13.69 29.55
N GLU A 742 -31.84 -13.21 30.42
CA GLU A 742 -31.75 -11.90 31.06
C GLU A 742 -31.90 -12.07 32.58
N ASN A 743 -30.96 -11.52 33.36
CA ASN A 743 -30.95 -11.60 34.82
C ASN A 743 -31.15 -13.04 35.39
N GLY A 744 -30.62 -14.04 34.68
CA GLY A 744 -30.73 -15.46 35.04
C GLY A 744 -32.06 -16.14 34.68
N LYS A 745 -33.00 -15.45 34.03
CA LYS A 745 -34.27 -15.99 33.53
C LYS A 745 -34.27 -16.11 32.00
N PHE A 746 -35.11 -16.98 31.47
CA PHE A 746 -35.35 -17.08 30.02
C PHE A 746 -36.53 -16.19 29.61
N VAL A 747 -36.37 -15.44 28.51
CA VAL A 747 -37.36 -14.50 27.96
C VAL A 747 -37.52 -14.76 26.45
N LYS A 748 -38.70 -14.51 25.87
CA LYS A 748 -38.95 -14.62 24.42
C LYS A 748 -38.02 -13.68 23.63
N ALA A 749 -37.56 -14.11 22.45
CA ALA A 749 -36.87 -13.25 21.48
C ALA A 749 -37.85 -12.28 20.78
N ASP A 750 -37.35 -11.16 20.24
CA ASP A 750 -38.23 -10.06 19.82
C ASP A 750 -39.08 -10.38 18.57
N ILE A 751 -38.72 -11.41 17.80
CA ILE A 751 -39.53 -11.93 16.68
C ILE A 751 -40.97 -12.31 17.09
N PHE A 752 -41.19 -12.71 18.36
CA PHE A 752 -42.51 -13.00 18.90
C PHE A 752 -43.40 -11.75 19.05
N GLU A 753 -42.81 -10.56 19.09
CA GLU A 753 -43.50 -9.29 19.33
C GLU A 753 -43.63 -8.47 18.03
N HIS A 754 -42.54 -8.34 17.24
CA HIS A 754 -42.53 -7.55 16.00
C HIS A 754 -41.61 -8.16 14.91
N PRO A 755 -41.61 -7.63 13.67
CA PRO A 755 -40.66 -8.05 12.65
C PRO A 755 -39.21 -7.71 13.03
N VAL A 756 -38.28 -8.60 12.69
CA VAL A 756 -36.83 -8.46 12.98
C VAL A 756 -35.95 -8.65 11.75
N SER A 757 -36.55 -8.83 10.57
CA SER A 757 -35.87 -9.02 9.27
C SER A 757 -35.93 -7.79 8.36
N PHE A 758 -36.79 -6.81 8.69
CA PHE A 758 -36.93 -5.53 8.00
C PHE A 758 -37.48 -4.47 8.98
N ALA A 759 -37.29 -3.18 8.67
CA ALA A 759 -37.87 -2.09 9.45
C ALA A 759 -39.35 -1.86 9.07
N VAL A 760 -40.22 -1.78 10.07
CA VAL A 760 -41.59 -1.26 9.90
C VAL A 760 -41.51 0.27 9.85
N GLU A 761 -42.19 0.91 8.89
CA GLU A 761 -42.17 2.37 8.78
C GLU A 761 -42.99 3.03 9.91
N SER A 762 -42.34 3.30 11.04
CA SER A 762 -42.84 4.23 12.04
C SER A 762 -42.52 5.66 11.61
N HIS A 763 -43.55 6.45 11.27
CA HIS A 763 -43.42 7.90 11.13
C HIS A 763 -43.11 8.49 12.51
N ALA A 764 -41.83 8.67 12.82
CA ALA A 764 -41.42 9.48 13.96
C ALA A 764 -41.58 10.95 13.55
N ASN A 765 -42.53 11.67 14.15
CA ASN A 765 -42.69 13.10 13.91
C ASN A 765 -41.37 13.80 14.23
N VAL A 766 -40.85 14.54 13.25
CA VAL A 766 -39.52 15.13 13.31
C VAL A 766 -39.62 16.57 13.79
N GLY A 767 -38.89 16.91 14.85
CA GLY A 767 -39.03 18.21 15.51
C GLY A 767 -38.39 19.39 14.78
N SER A 768 -37.67 19.17 13.68
CA SER A 768 -36.92 20.21 12.97
C SER A 768 -36.87 20.01 11.44
N PRO A 769 -36.89 21.09 10.62
CA PRO A 769 -36.70 21.01 9.17
C PRO A 769 -35.40 20.34 8.73
N GLU A 770 -34.34 20.42 9.54
CA GLU A 770 -33.01 19.87 9.22
C GLU A 770 -32.93 18.36 9.45
N GLU A 771 -33.56 17.84 10.52
CA GLU A 771 -33.75 16.39 10.68
C GLU A 771 -34.73 15.85 9.63
N ALA A 772 -35.74 16.62 9.22
CA ALA A 772 -36.68 16.21 8.17
C ALA A 772 -35.99 16.11 6.80
N LEU A 773 -35.14 17.08 6.47
CA LEU A 773 -34.22 17.04 5.33
C LEU A 773 -33.32 15.80 5.39
N SER A 774 -32.77 15.48 6.57
CA SER A 774 -31.94 14.28 6.79
C SER A 774 -32.70 12.98 6.50
N ALA A 775 -33.94 12.85 7.02
CA ALA A 775 -34.79 11.69 6.80
C ALA A 775 -35.20 11.55 5.32
N SER A 776 -35.48 12.66 4.64
CA SER A 776 -35.83 12.71 3.23
C SER A 776 -34.68 12.26 2.33
N LEU A 777 -33.47 12.80 2.56
CA LEU A 777 -32.25 12.42 1.86
C LEU A 777 -31.92 10.93 1.97
N ASN A 778 -32.18 10.30 3.12
CA ASN A 778 -31.93 8.86 3.28
C ASN A 778 -33.05 7.98 2.69
N LYS A 779 -34.33 8.38 2.81
CA LYS A 779 -35.44 7.58 2.26
C LYS A 779 -35.48 7.61 0.73
N TYR A 780 -35.10 8.73 0.11
CA TYR A 780 -35.23 8.95 -1.35
C TYR A 780 -33.92 9.26 -2.10
N GLY A 781 -32.79 9.50 -1.40
CA GLY A 781 -31.53 9.92 -2.03
C GLY A 781 -31.50 11.37 -2.50
N THR A 782 -32.57 12.13 -2.25
CA THR A 782 -32.86 13.48 -2.77
C THR A 782 -33.72 14.27 -1.77
N VAL A 783 -33.88 15.58 -2.00
CA VAL A 783 -34.75 16.43 -1.16
C VAL A 783 -36.21 16.28 -1.64
N ASN A 784 -36.94 15.32 -1.07
CA ASN A 784 -38.38 15.19 -1.27
C ASN A 784 -39.13 16.08 -0.26
N LEU A 785 -39.70 17.18 -0.76
CA LEU A 785 -40.43 18.17 0.06
C LEU A 785 -41.78 17.65 0.56
N ASP A 786 -42.48 16.80 -0.20
CA ASP A 786 -43.79 16.30 0.24
C ASP A 786 -43.65 15.33 1.40
N TYR A 787 -42.66 14.44 1.37
CA TYR A 787 -42.32 13.61 2.55
C TYR A 787 -41.88 14.46 3.76
N MET A 788 -41.17 15.58 3.54
CA MET A 788 -40.81 16.48 4.63
C MET A 788 -42.04 17.14 5.28
N ARG A 789 -43.13 17.34 4.53
CA ARG A 789 -44.44 17.81 5.02
C ARG A 789 -45.31 16.71 5.64
N GLU A 790 -45.00 15.43 5.39
CA GLU A 790 -45.63 14.30 6.08
C GLU A 790 -45.04 14.07 7.48
N ILE A 791 -43.77 14.44 7.69
CA ILE A 791 -43.05 14.23 8.96
C ILE A 791 -42.85 15.51 9.80
N THR A 792 -43.24 16.68 9.29
CA THR A 792 -43.27 17.96 10.01
C THR A 792 -44.60 18.68 9.77
N ASP A 793 -45.16 19.31 10.81
CA ASP A 793 -46.39 20.11 10.73
C ASP A 793 -46.13 21.50 10.09
N SER A 794 -45.47 21.56 8.94
CA SER A 794 -44.97 22.79 8.29
C SER A 794 -45.31 22.86 6.80
N THR A 795 -45.41 24.07 6.23
CA THR A 795 -45.68 24.24 4.80
C THR A 795 -44.41 24.11 3.95
N ALA A 796 -44.59 23.94 2.63
CA ALA A 796 -43.46 23.94 1.70
C ALA A 796 -42.68 25.27 1.72
N GLU A 797 -43.38 26.40 1.88
CA GLU A 797 -42.78 27.74 1.90
C GLU A 797 -41.99 27.98 3.20
N ASP A 798 -42.49 27.51 4.35
CA ASP A 798 -41.76 27.53 5.62
C ASP A 798 -40.47 26.70 5.53
N LEU A 799 -40.55 25.49 4.97
CA LEU A 799 -39.42 24.58 4.81
C LEU A 799 -38.36 25.15 3.84
N LEU A 800 -38.78 25.73 2.72
CA LEU A 800 -37.86 26.39 1.77
C LEU A 800 -37.19 27.63 2.39
N THR A 801 -37.93 28.39 3.20
CA THR A 801 -37.40 29.58 3.89
C THR A 801 -36.41 29.19 5.00
N ALA A 802 -36.74 28.18 5.81
CA ALA A 802 -35.88 27.68 6.88
C ALA A 802 -34.59 27.01 6.36
N LEU A 803 -34.61 26.47 5.13
CA LEU A 803 -33.47 25.81 4.49
C LEU A 803 -32.78 26.68 3.42
N GLN A 804 -33.11 27.97 3.34
CA GLN A 804 -32.53 28.90 2.37
C GLN A 804 -30.99 28.94 2.51
N GLY A 805 -30.28 28.71 1.40
CA GLY A 805 -28.81 28.62 1.40
C GLY A 805 -28.23 27.30 1.94
N ARG A 806 -29.06 26.33 2.35
CA ARG A 806 -28.69 24.92 2.57
C ARG A 806 -29.17 24.00 1.44
N ILE A 807 -30.21 24.38 0.69
CA ILE A 807 -30.66 23.70 -0.52
C ILE A 807 -30.68 24.66 -1.71
N TYR A 808 -30.42 24.13 -2.91
CA TYR A 808 -30.47 24.83 -4.19
C TYR A 808 -31.32 24.03 -5.18
N TYR A 809 -32.00 24.71 -6.10
CA TYR A 809 -32.75 24.06 -7.17
C TYR A 809 -31.82 23.69 -8.33
N ASN A 810 -31.70 22.41 -8.65
CA ASN A 810 -30.90 21.93 -9.78
C ASN A 810 -31.82 21.69 -10.99
N PRO A 811 -31.78 22.54 -12.04
CA PRO A 811 -32.65 22.40 -13.21
C PRO A 811 -32.34 21.14 -14.03
N LEU A 812 -31.11 20.62 -13.99
CA LEU A 812 -30.69 19.42 -14.72
C LEU A 812 -31.28 18.13 -14.14
N VAL A 813 -31.78 18.17 -12.90
CA VAL A 813 -32.43 17.06 -12.19
C VAL A 813 -33.90 17.41 -11.85
N THR A 814 -34.35 18.62 -12.17
CA THR A 814 -35.69 19.17 -11.87
C THR A 814 -36.12 19.06 -10.39
N GLY A 815 -35.16 19.16 -9.46
CA GLY A 815 -35.39 18.99 -8.03
C GLY A 815 -34.40 19.75 -7.17
N TYR A 816 -34.63 19.76 -5.86
CA TYR A 816 -33.73 20.40 -4.90
C TYR A 816 -32.58 19.45 -4.51
N GLU A 817 -31.36 19.98 -4.48
CA GLU A 817 -30.18 19.32 -3.92
C GLU A 817 -29.62 20.14 -2.75
N ILE A 818 -29.08 19.44 -1.75
CA ILE A 818 -28.30 20.06 -0.66
C ILE A 818 -27.06 20.76 -1.20
N LYS A 819 -26.71 21.90 -0.59
CA LYS A 819 -25.50 22.68 -0.84
C LYS A 819 -24.25 21.81 -0.93
N ASP A 820 -24.09 20.90 0.03
CA ASP A 820 -22.92 20.05 0.21
C ASP A 820 -22.69 19.08 -0.98
N ARG A 821 -23.74 18.79 -1.77
CA ARG A 821 -23.71 17.96 -2.99
C ARG A 821 -23.80 18.79 -4.28
N PHE A 822 -24.57 19.89 -4.24
CA PHE A 822 -24.75 20.78 -5.37
C PHE A 822 -23.46 21.55 -5.69
N ILE A 823 -22.79 22.09 -4.67
CA ILE A 823 -21.52 22.84 -4.80
C ILE A 823 -20.30 21.91 -4.85
N ALA A 824 -20.42 20.62 -4.52
CA ALA A 824 -19.33 19.66 -4.65
C ALA A 824 -19.18 19.07 -6.06
N GLY A 825 -17.99 18.57 -6.39
CA GLY A 825 -17.67 17.99 -7.69
C GLY A 825 -17.22 19.04 -8.70
N ASN A 826 -17.37 18.73 -9.99
CA ASN A 826 -17.00 19.61 -11.10
C ASN A 826 -17.95 20.83 -11.18
N VAL A 827 -17.60 21.93 -10.51
CA VAL A 827 -18.47 23.13 -10.46
C VAL A 827 -18.50 23.88 -11.78
N ILE A 828 -17.39 23.86 -12.53
CA ILE A 828 -17.27 24.54 -13.83
C ILE A 828 -18.22 23.89 -14.85
N GLU A 829 -18.20 22.57 -14.98
CA GLU A 829 -19.13 21.86 -15.89
C GLU A 829 -20.59 22.01 -15.44
N LYS A 830 -20.86 22.00 -14.13
CA LYS A 830 -22.21 22.29 -13.60
C LYS A 830 -22.68 23.70 -13.98
N ALA A 831 -21.83 24.71 -13.84
CA ALA A 831 -22.13 26.08 -14.20
C ALA A 831 -22.38 26.22 -15.71
N GLU A 832 -21.45 25.73 -16.55
CA GLU A 832 -21.58 25.75 -18.02
C GLU A 832 -22.88 25.06 -18.50
N ARG A 833 -23.27 23.93 -17.88
CA ARG A 833 -24.51 23.20 -18.22
C ARG A 833 -25.78 23.89 -17.72
N ILE A 834 -25.72 24.63 -16.60
CA ILE A 834 -26.84 25.45 -16.13
C ILE A 834 -26.98 26.72 -16.99
N GLU A 835 -25.89 27.34 -17.42
CA GLU A 835 -25.92 28.48 -18.35
C GLU A 835 -26.50 28.09 -19.71
N ALA A 836 -26.11 26.92 -20.26
CA ALA A 836 -26.73 26.37 -21.46
C ALA A 836 -28.24 26.17 -21.28
N TRP A 837 -28.66 25.52 -20.19
CA TRP A 837 -30.08 25.31 -19.88
C TRP A 837 -30.85 26.62 -19.72
N MET A 838 -30.26 27.66 -19.12
CA MET A 838 -30.86 29.00 -19.01
C MET A 838 -31.01 29.70 -20.38
N GLY A 839 -30.09 29.45 -21.32
CA GLY A 839 -30.20 29.91 -22.70
C GLY A 839 -31.34 29.24 -23.46
N ASP A 840 -31.53 27.93 -23.23
CA ASP A 840 -32.60 27.14 -23.85
C ASP A 840 -33.99 27.39 -23.22
N ASN A 841 -34.07 27.85 -21.97
CA ASN A 841 -35.32 27.95 -21.19
C ASN A 841 -35.58 29.38 -20.61
N PRO A 842 -35.62 30.44 -21.42
CA PRO A 842 -35.64 31.83 -20.94
C PRO A 842 -36.90 32.24 -20.15
N GLU A 843 -38.05 31.61 -20.38
CA GLU A 843 -39.35 31.98 -19.79
C GLU A 843 -39.77 31.11 -18.58
N ASN A 844 -38.84 30.35 -17.98
CA ASN A 844 -39.17 29.44 -16.87
C ASN A 844 -39.50 30.21 -15.56
N GLU A 845 -40.60 29.85 -14.90
CA GLU A 845 -41.05 30.46 -13.64
C GLU A 845 -39.98 30.39 -12.52
N ARG A 846 -39.15 29.32 -12.51
CA ARG A 846 -38.07 29.10 -11.51
C ARG A 846 -36.72 29.72 -11.89
N MET A 847 -36.72 30.72 -12.78
CA MET A 847 -35.52 31.46 -13.13
C MET A 847 -34.79 32.18 -11.97
N PRO A 848 -35.43 32.69 -10.90
CA PRO A 848 -34.68 33.30 -9.80
C PRO A 848 -33.91 32.24 -8.98
N GLU A 849 -34.47 31.07 -8.71
CA GLU A 849 -33.78 29.98 -8.00
C GLU A 849 -32.62 29.40 -8.83
N VAL A 850 -32.79 29.27 -10.15
CA VAL A 850 -31.71 28.82 -11.04
C VAL A 850 -30.56 29.84 -11.10
N LYS A 851 -30.86 31.15 -11.08
CA LYS A 851 -29.82 32.19 -10.98
C LYS A 851 -29.07 32.12 -9.66
N GLN A 852 -29.77 31.95 -8.54
CA GLN A 852 -29.15 31.79 -7.22
C GLN A 852 -28.27 30.52 -7.16
N ALA A 853 -28.68 29.44 -7.83
CA ALA A 853 -27.90 28.22 -7.95
C ALA A 853 -26.63 28.42 -8.81
N LEU A 854 -26.71 29.15 -9.93
CA LEU A 854 -25.55 29.48 -10.76
C LEU A 854 -24.55 30.38 -10.02
N GLU A 855 -25.03 31.41 -9.33
CA GLU A 855 -24.20 32.32 -8.52
C GLU A 855 -23.45 31.54 -7.42
N ALA A 856 -24.11 30.61 -6.74
CA ALA A 856 -23.51 29.74 -5.73
C ALA A 856 -22.49 28.72 -6.28
N LEU A 857 -22.51 28.40 -7.58
CA LEU A 857 -21.44 27.62 -8.21
C LEU A 857 -20.23 28.50 -8.55
N LYS A 858 -20.45 29.72 -9.04
CA LYS A 858 -19.40 30.68 -9.40
C LYS A 858 -18.61 31.17 -8.18
N ASP A 859 -19.29 31.47 -7.07
CA ASP A 859 -18.67 31.78 -5.78
C ASP A 859 -17.83 30.61 -5.20
N ALA A 860 -18.00 29.40 -5.73
CA ALA A 860 -17.28 28.20 -5.33
C ALA A 860 -16.20 27.77 -6.34
N GLU A 861 -16.04 28.44 -7.48
CA GLU A 861 -15.00 28.11 -8.46
C GLU A 861 -13.59 28.21 -7.82
N PRO A 862 -12.76 27.16 -7.92
CA PRO A 862 -11.38 27.23 -7.44
C PRO A 862 -10.60 28.36 -8.13
N GLN A 863 -9.75 29.06 -7.38
CA GLN A 863 -8.89 30.10 -7.95
C GLN A 863 -8.07 29.51 -9.12
N ARG A 864 -8.23 30.09 -10.31
CA ARG A 864 -7.56 29.64 -11.54
C ARG A 864 -6.04 29.67 -11.37
N ILE A 865 -5.39 28.53 -11.60
CA ILE A 865 -3.93 28.38 -11.55
C ILE A 865 -3.35 28.91 -12.87
N ALA A 866 -2.32 29.76 -12.81
CA ALA A 866 -1.67 30.38 -13.97
C ALA A 866 -0.69 29.41 -14.67
N PHE A 867 -0.15 29.77 -15.85
CA PHE A 867 0.81 28.90 -16.55
C PHE A 867 2.11 28.74 -15.75
N GLU A 868 2.51 29.82 -15.10
CA GLU A 868 3.72 29.97 -14.29
C GLU A 868 3.69 29.13 -13.00
N ASP A 869 2.50 28.74 -12.55
CA ASP A 869 2.25 27.91 -11.36
C ASP A 869 2.09 26.40 -11.69
N LEU A 870 2.18 26.00 -12.96
CA LEU A 870 2.01 24.62 -13.42
C LEU A 870 3.36 23.94 -13.71
N ASP A 871 3.60 22.80 -13.05
CA ASP A 871 4.71 21.90 -13.41
C ASP A 871 4.31 20.98 -14.57
N PHE A 872 5.08 21.03 -15.66
CA PHE A 872 4.78 20.31 -16.91
C PHE A 872 5.73 19.13 -17.11
N ASN A 873 5.31 17.96 -16.63
CA ASN A 873 6.05 16.71 -16.84
C ASN A 873 5.84 16.13 -18.26
N PHE A 874 6.92 15.60 -18.84
CA PHE A 874 6.86 14.86 -20.09
C PHE A 874 6.25 13.47 -19.87
N GLY A 875 5.30 13.05 -20.71
CA GLY A 875 4.55 11.78 -20.57
C GLY A 875 3.26 11.86 -19.75
N GLU A 876 2.86 13.05 -19.27
CA GLU A 876 1.57 13.30 -18.65
C GLU A 876 0.38 12.87 -19.53
N ARG A 877 -0.48 11.99 -19.00
CA ARG A 877 -1.62 11.41 -19.74
C ARG A 877 -2.67 12.43 -20.18
N TRP A 878 -2.68 13.63 -19.59
CA TRP A 878 -3.69 14.65 -19.83
C TRP A 878 -3.35 15.62 -20.98
N ILE A 879 -2.07 15.68 -21.37
CA ILE A 879 -1.55 16.52 -22.47
C ILE A 879 -1.75 15.78 -23.80
N PRO A 880 -2.28 16.42 -24.87
CA PRO A 880 -2.46 15.75 -26.15
C PRO A 880 -1.15 15.21 -26.73
N THR A 881 -1.17 13.98 -27.24
CA THR A 881 0.03 13.32 -27.80
C THR A 881 0.64 14.07 -28.99
N GLY A 882 -0.16 14.86 -29.71
CA GLY A 882 0.30 15.80 -30.74
C GLY A 882 1.33 16.82 -30.22
N VAL A 883 1.23 17.25 -28.95
CA VAL A 883 2.21 18.14 -28.31
C VAL A 883 3.57 17.45 -28.19
N TYR A 884 3.58 16.22 -27.68
CA TYR A 884 4.80 15.41 -27.59
C TYR A 884 5.36 15.04 -28.96
N ALA A 885 4.50 14.74 -29.94
CA ALA A 885 4.90 14.47 -31.31
C ALA A 885 5.60 15.68 -31.95
N ALA A 886 5.06 16.89 -31.76
CA ALA A 886 5.66 18.13 -32.25
C ALA A 886 7.02 18.43 -31.58
N TYR A 887 7.10 18.33 -30.25
CA TYR A 887 8.35 18.50 -29.51
C TYR A 887 9.43 17.51 -29.98
N MET A 888 9.13 16.21 -30.01
CA MET A 888 10.11 15.19 -30.40
C MET A 888 10.49 15.30 -31.88
N SER A 889 9.60 15.78 -32.75
CA SER A 889 9.93 16.03 -34.16
C SER A 889 10.90 17.21 -34.31
N ARG A 890 10.76 18.27 -33.50
CA ARG A 890 11.75 19.37 -33.40
C ARG A 890 13.05 18.91 -32.76
N LEU A 891 13.02 18.01 -31.78
CA LEU A 891 14.23 17.53 -31.12
C LEU A 891 15.06 16.63 -32.05
N PHE A 892 14.44 15.67 -32.74
CA PHE A 892 15.13 14.64 -33.53
C PHE A 892 15.28 14.95 -35.04
N ASP A 893 14.77 16.08 -35.53
CA ASP A 893 14.78 16.50 -36.96
C ASP A 893 14.07 15.52 -37.92
N THR A 894 12.99 14.88 -37.48
CA THR A 894 12.26 13.85 -38.24
C THR A 894 10.82 13.73 -37.75
N GLU A 895 9.91 13.22 -38.58
CA GLU A 895 8.51 13.02 -38.20
C GLU A 895 8.39 11.91 -37.13
N VAL A 896 8.02 12.29 -35.91
CA VAL A 896 7.76 11.38 -34.78
C VAL A 896 6.27 11.38 -34.47
N LYS A 897 5.66 10.19 -34.43
CA LYS A 897 4.24 9.98 -34.09
C LYS A 897 4.15 9.23 -32.77
N ILE A 898 3.36 9.78 -31.85
CA ILE A 898 3.14 9.23 -30.51
C ILE A 898 1.63 9.01 -30.35
N ALA A 899 1.24 7.82 -29.90
CA ALA A 899 -0.15 7.50 -29.59
C ALA A 899 -0.21 6.68 -28.30
N TYR A 900 -1.15 7.03 -27.41
CA TYR A 900 -1.30 6.46 -26.08
C TYR A 900 -2.45 5.46 -26.03
N SER A 901 -2.23 4.29 -25.41
CA SER A 901 -3.23 3.23 -25.27
C SER A 901 -3.73 3.16 -23.82
N ALA A 902 -4.88 3.77 -23.55
CA ALA A 902 -5.42 3.92 -22.19
C ALA A 902 -5.68 2.60 -21.45
N SER A 903 -6.05 1.53 -22.16
CA SER A 903 -6.31 0.20 -21.58
C SER A 903 -5.05 -0.58 -21.21
N MET A 904 -3.88 -0.20 -21.76
CA MET A 904 -2.59 -0.82 -21.46
C MET A 904 -1.62 0.11 -20.71
N ASP A 905 -2.01 1.36 -20.47
CA ASP A 905 -1.16 2.44 -19.94
C ASP A 905 0.17 2.59 -20.71
N GLU A 906 0.14 2.33 -22.03
CA GLU A 906 1.34 2.18 -22.86
C GLU A 906 1.42 3.27 -23.95
N PHE A 907 2.57 3.96 -24.03
CA PHE A 907 2.88 4.84 -25.17
C PHE A 907 3.48 4.04 -26.33
N SER A 908 2.80 4.10 -27.46
CA SER A 908 3.33 3.66 -28.76
C SER A 908 4.03 4.85 -29.45
N VAL A 909 5.18 4.57 -30.06
CA VAL A 909 6.04 5.60 -30.67
C VAL A 909 6.57 5.07 -32.00
N VAL A 910 6.33 5.82 -33.08
CA VAL A 910 6.77 5.51 -34.44
C VAL A 910 7.52 6.72 -34.99
N CYS A 911 8.53 6.51 -35.83
CA CYS A 911 9.29 7.56 -36.46
C CYS A 911 9.47 7.25 -37.95
N GLY A 912 9.29 8.24 -38.82
CA GLY A 912 9.31 8.05 -40.28
C GLY A 912 10.66 7.57 -40.80
N TYR A 913 11.76 8.12 -40.28
CA TYR A 913 13.12 7.65 -40.53
C TYR A 913 14.06 8.05 -39.38
N ARG A 914 15.06 7.21 -39.10
CA ARG A 914 16.06 7.49 -38.05
C ARG A 914 17.11 8.50 -38.56
N THR A 915 17.28 9.59 -37.82
CA THR A 915 18.34 10.61 -38.01
C THR A 915 19.58 10.29 -37.19
N MET A 916 20.71 10.97 -37.47
CA MET A 916 21.94 10.85 -36.66
C MET A 916 21.72 11.25 -35.20
N LYS A 917 20.76 12.15 -34.91
CA LYS A 917 20.33 12.43 -33.54
C LYS A 917 19.84 11.17 -32.83
N ILE A 918 18.97 10.39 -33.49
CA ILE A 918 18.43 9.13 -32.94
C ILE A 918 19.49 8.03 -32.88
N THR A 919 20.36 7.91 -33.90
CA THR A 919 21.30 6.77 -34.03
C THR A 919 22.63 6.94 -33.32
N ASP A 920 23.08 8.16 -33.04
CA ASP A 920 24.43 8.42 -32.53
C ASP A 920 24.45 9.39 -31.34
N GLU A 921 23.61 10.43 -31.32
CA GLU A 921 23.59 11.44 -30.25
C GLU A 921 22.78 11.02 -29.02
N PHE A 922 21.63 10.40 -29.23
CA PHE A 922 20.79 9.78 -28.21
C PHE A 922 21.00 8.25 -28.16
N LEU A 923 22.18 7.76 -28.55
CA LEU A 923 22.55 6.34 -28.50
C LEU A 923 23.37 6.02 -27.24
N VAL A 924 22.81 5.21 -26.35
CA VAL A 924 23.56 4.63 -25.22
C VAL A 924 23.96 3.20 -25.53
N LYS A 925 25.27 2.95 -25.57
CA LYS A 925 25.88 1.66 -25.90
C LYS A 925 26.00 0.79 -24.65
N GLY A 926 25.04 -0.11 -24.43
CA GLY A 926 25.08 -1.10 -23.36
C GLY A 926 25.78 -2.40 -23.76
N TYR A 927 26.32 -3.11 -22.78
CA TYR A 927 27.14 -4.32 -23.00
C TYR A 927 26.42 -5.44 -23.78
N TYR A 928 25.12 -5.65 -23.52
CA TYR A 928 24.30 -6.66 -24.22
C TYR A 928 23.35 -6.09 -25.28
N ARG A 929 23.07 -4.78 -25.25
CA ARG A 929 22.10 -4.09 -26.12
C ARG A 929 22.41 -2.59 -26.16
N ASN A 930 22.31 -1.99 -27.34
CA ASN A 930 22.30 -0.54 -27.50
C ASN A 930 20.86 -0.02 -27.43
N TYR A 931 20.69 1.16 -26.83
CA TYR A 931 19.42 1.87 -26.72
C TYR A 931 19.53 3.12 -27.59
N ASP A 932 18.73 3.19 -28.66
CA ASP A 932 18.66 4.37 -29.55
C ASP A 932 17.69 5.43 -28.98
N GLY A 933 17.67 6.62 -29.59
CA GLY A 933 16.80 7.72 -29.14
C GLY A 933 15.31 7.38 -29.06
N MET A 934 14.83 6.38 -29.81
CA MET A 934 13.43 5.92 -29.73
C MET A 934 13.19 5.04 -28.49
N HIS A 935 14.18 4.25 -28.07
CA HIS A 935 14.12 3.51 -26.82
C HIS A 935 14.16 4.46 -25.62
N LEU A 936 15.03 5.48 -25.67
CA LEU A 936 15.11 6.50 -24.61
C LEU A 936 13.85 7.35 -24.56
N LEU A 937 13.28 7.75 -25.70
CA LEU A 937 11.98 8.45 -25.76
C LEU A 937 10.85 7.64 -25.09
N LYS A 938 10.75 6.33 -25.35
CA LYS A 938 9.74 5.50 -24.67
C LYS A 938 9.96 5.46 -23.14
N HIS A 939 11.21 5.35 -22.70
CA HIS A 939 11.54 5.42 -21.28
C HIS A 939 11.23 6.79 -20.66
N ALA A 940 11.49 7.89 -21.38
CA ALA A 940 11.19 9.25 -20.97
C ALA A 940 9.68 9.52 -20.82
N LEU A 941 8.85 9.03 -21.76
CA LEU A 941 7.38 9.11 -21.68
C LEU A 941 6.80 8.32 -20.49
N HIS A 942 7.42 7.21 -20.11
CA HIS A 942 7.01 6.42 -18.94
C HIS A 942 7.67 6.86 -17.62
N ASN A 943 8.52 7.89 -17.63
CA ASN A 943 9.35 8.30 -16.49
C ASN A 943 10.14 7.12 -15.86
N THR A 944 10.79 6.31 -16.71
CA THR A 944 11.57 5.12 -16.32
C THR A 944 13.00 5.18 -16.87
N CYS A 945 13.87 4.32 -16.35
CA CYS A 945 15.21 4.09 -16.88
C CYS A 945 15.29 2.68 -17.54
N PRO A 946 16.00 2.50 -18.68
CA PRO A 946 16.35 1.17 -19.16
C PRO A 946 17.26 0.45 -18.16
N ASP A 947 16.91 -0.77 -17.74
CA ASP A 947 17.82 -1.57 -16.91
C ASP A 947 18.94 -2.17 -17.78
N MET A 948 20.18 -1.80 -17.48
CA MET A 948 21.35 -2.18 -18.26
C MET A 948 22.28 -3.07 -17.42
N MET A 949 22.81 -4.13 -18.05
CA MET A 949 23.70 -5.11 -17.41
C MET A 949 25.00 -5.24 -18.21
N LYS A 950 26.08 -5.60 -17.52
CA LYS A 950 27.48 -5.72 -17.99
C LYS A 950 28.04 -7.06 -17.52
N SER A 951 28.84 -7.76 -18.35
CA SER A 951 29.61 -8.91 -17.86
C SER A 951 30.85 -8.41 -17.13
N ILE A 952 31.07 -8.89 -15.90
CA ILE A 952 32.30 -8.61 -15.13
C ILE A 952 33.27 -9.81 -15.09
N GLY A 953 32.93 -10.91 -15.76
CA GLY A 953 33.67 -12.16 -15.74
C GLY A 953 32.76 -13.36 -16.00
N LYS A 954 33.31 -14.56 -15.94
CA LYS A 954 32.55 -15.81 -16.07
C LYS A 954 32.61 -16.62 -14.78
N ASP A 955 31.52 -17.30 -14.47
CA ASP A 955 31.45 -18.24 -13.35
C ASP A 955 32.25 -19.52 -13.63
N GLU A 956 32.37 -20.40 -12.64
CA GLU A 956 33.06 -21.69 -12.75
C GLU A 956 32.41 -22.66 -13.78
N HIS A 957 31.25 -22.31 -14.33
CA HIS A 957 30.50 -23.06 -15.34
C HIS A 957 30.51 -22.39 -16.73
N GLY A 958 31.17 -21.23 -16.88
CA GLY A 958 31.33 -20.49 -18.14
C GLY A 958 30.27 -19.42 -18.45
N ASN A 959 29.28 -19.23 -17.57
CA ASN A 959 28.22 -18.23 -17.75
C ASN A 959 28.72 -16.83 -17.39
N ASP A 960 28.26 -15.80 -18.11
CA ASP A 960 28.61 -14.41 -17.80
C ASP A 960 27.98 -13.92 -16.50
N ILE A 961 28.81 -13.44 -15.57
CA ILE A 961 28.40 -12.84 -14.31
C ILE A 961 27.86 -11.44 -14.62
N LYS A 962 26.53 -11.32 -14.66
CA LYS A 962 25.81 -10.10 -14.96
C LYS A 962 25.77 -9.18 -13.74
N MET A 963 26.52 -8.09 -13.78
CA MET A 963 26.40 -6.95 -12.86
C MET A 963 25.61 -5.82 -13.53
N ARG A 964 24.97 -4.96 -12.73
CA ARG A 964 24.24 -3.79 -13.22
C ARG A 964 25.21 -2.73 -13.76
N ASP A 965 24.95 -2.20 -14.95
CA ASP A 965 25.83 -1.24 -15.64
C ASP A 965 25.48 0.19 -15.23
N SER A 966 26.01 0.62 -14.08
CA SER A 966 25.75 1.96 -13.53
C SER A 966 26.16 3.10 -14.48
N GLU A 967 27.23 2.91 -15.25
CA GLU A 967 27.68 3.88 -16.28
C GLU A 967 26.63 4.01 -17.39
N GLY A 968 26.17 2.87 -17.94
CA GLY A 968 25.15 2.85 -18.98
C GLY A 968 23.81 3.43 -18.52
N ILE A 969 23.34 3.03 -17.33
CA ILE A 969 22.12 3.54 -16.71
C ILE A 969 22.17 5.06 -16.50
N GLN A 970 23.31 5.61 -16.11
CA GLN A 970 23.45 7.05 -15.86
C GLN A 970 23.53 7.86 -17.16
N LEU A 971 24.17 7.33 -18.21
CA LEU A 971 24.14 7.94 -19.54
C LEU A 971 22.73 7.88 -20.15
N ALA A 972 21.97 6.81 -19.89
CA ALA A 972 20.57 6.71 -20.28
C ALA A 972 19.70 7.70 -19.50
N ASN A 973 19.85 7.82 -18.18
CA ASN A 973 19.15 8.82 -17.38
C ASN A 973 19.46 10.23 -17.85
N ALA A 974 20.73 10.62 -17.97
CA ALA A 974 21.09 11.96 -18.43
C ALA A 974 20.47 12.31 -19.79
N LYS A 975 20.41 11.35 -20.73
CA LYS A 975 19.74 11.53 -22.04
C LYS A 975 18.21 11.47 -21.99
N ILE A 976 17.62 10.86 -20.97
CA ILE A 976 16.18 10.90 -20.69
C ILE A 976 15.81 12.24 -20.02
N ASP A 977 16.60 12.70 -19.05
CA ASP A 977 16.46 14.00 -18.38
C ASP A 977 16.63 15.15 -19.38
N GLU A 978 17.52 15.02 -20.37
CA GLU A 978 17.66 15.96 -21.50
C GLU A 978 16.37 16.06 -22.34
N ILE A 979 15.69 14.94 -22.63
CA ILE A 979 14.39 14.90 -23.32
C ILE A 979 13.27 15.47 -22.42
N ARG A 980 13.28 15.16 -21.12
CA ARG A 980 12.24 15.62 -20.17
C ARG A 980 12.33 17.11 -19.88
N ASN A 981 13.52 17.63 -19.59
CA ASN A 981 13.73 19.05 -19.25
C ASN A 981 13.60 19.94 -20.49
N GLY A 982 14.09 19.47 -21.64
CA GLY A 982 13.96 20.18 -22.90
C GLY A 982 12.51 20.34 -23.37
N PHE A 983 11.58 19.51 -22.89
CA PHE A 983 10.14 19.68 -23.13
C PHE A 983 9.59 20.90 -22.40
N SER A 984 9.98 21.12 -21.14
CA SER A 984 9.54 22.28 -20.34
C SER A 984 10.11 23.60 -20.92
N GLU A 985 11.40 23.64 -21.29
CA GLU A 985 11.97 24.78 -22.03
C GLU A 985 11.23 25.02 -23.36
N TRP A 986 10.87 23.96 -24.09
CA TRP A 986 10.10 24.08 -25.34
C TRP A 986 8.68 24.62 -25.11
N LEU A 987 7.98 24.23 -24.03
CA LEU A 987 6.67 24.78 -23.68
C LEU A 987 6.75 26.28 -23.35
N GLU A 988 7.82 26.74 -22.70
CA GLU A 988 8.04 28.16 -22.44
C GLU A 988 8.23 28.99 -23.73
N GLU A 989 8.80 28.41 -24.79
CA GLU A 989 8.96 29.07 -26.10
C GLU A 989 7.65 29.19 -26.91
N GLN A 990 6.54 28.58 -26.48
CA GLN A 990 5.29 28.59 -27.26
C GLN A 990 4.43 29.85 -27.09
N SER A 991 3.50 30.07 -28.05
CA SER A 991 2.65 31.25 -28.11
C SER A 991 1.77 31.43 -26.86
N PRO A 992 1.44 32.66 -26.44
CA PRO A 992 0.52 32.90 -25.31
C PRO A 992 -0.83 32.20 -25.48
N GLN A 993 -1.33 32.10 -26.72
CA GLN A 993 -2.56 31.40 -27.08
C GLN A 993 -2.44 29.88 -26.88
N PHE A 994 -1.28 29.29 -27.13
CA PHE A 994 -1.00 27.87 -26.83
C PHE A 994 -0.95 27.64 -25.31
N LYS A 995 -0.25 28.51 -24.57
CA LYS A 995 -0.17 28.43 -23.10
C LYS A 995 -1.54 28.55 -22.43
N GLU A 996 -2.35 29.53 -22.84
CA GLU A 996 -3.71 29.75 -22.32
C GLU A 996 -4.64 28.56 -22.64
N ARG A 997 -4.47 27.89 -23.78
CA ARG A 997 -5.18 26.64 -24.11
C ARG A 997 -4.80 25.52 -23.13
N LEU A 998 -3.51 25.29 -22.85
CA LEU A 998 -3.07 24.30 -21.85
C LEU A 998 -3.52 24.62 -20.42
N VAL A 999 -3.44 25.89 -19.99
CA VAL A 999 -3.96 26.35 -18.69
C VAL A 999 -5.45 26.05 -18.57
N THR A 1000 -6.23 26.34 -19.61
CA THR A 1000 -7.68 26.09 -19.64
C THR A 1000 -7.98 24.59 -19.58
N MET A 1001 -7.24 23.76 -20.31
CA MET A 1001 -7.36 22.29 -20.24
C MET A 1001 -7.02 21.75 -18.85
N TYR A 1002 -5.94 22.21 -18.22
CA TYR A 1002 -5.57 21.80 -16.87
C TYR A 1002 -6.62 22.19 -15.84
N ASN A 1003 -7.06 23.46 -15.86
CA ASN A 1003 -8.04 23.95 -14.90
C ASN A 1003 -9.40 23.25 -15.06
N ARG A 1004 -9.87 22.99 -16.30
CA ARG A 1004 -11.11 22.21 -16.55
C ARG A 1004 -10.99 20.73 -16.19
N LYS A 1005 -9.80 20.11 -16.23
CA LYS A 1005 -9.59 18.69 -15.88
C LYS A 1005 -9.32 18.44 -14.39
N PHE A 1006 -8.66 19.37 -13.70
CA PHE A 1006 -8.14 19.16 -12.34
C PHE A 1006 -8.58 20.25 -11.35
N ASN A 1007 -8.45 21.53 -11.71
CA ASN A 1007 -8.81 22.66 -10.85
C ASN A 1007 -10.30 23.06 -10.96
N CYS A 1008 -11.17 22.08 -11.20
CA CYS A 1008 -12.62 22.25 -11.34
C CYS A 1008 -13.40 21.59 -10.20
N PHE A 1009 -12.74 20.78 -9.36
CA PHE A 1009 -13.40 19.88 -8.42
C PHE A 1009 -13.40 20.44 -6.99
N VAL A 1010 -14.57 20.88 -6.52
CA VAL A 1010 -14.77 21.33 -5.14
C VAL A 1010 -15.07 20.13 -4.24
N ARG A 1011 -14.38 20.03 -3.11
CA ARG A 1011 -14.65 18.98 -2.10
C ARG A 1011 -15.92 19.35 -1.31
N PRO A 1012 -16.83 18.40 -1.01
CA PRO A 1012 -17.91 18.63 -0.06
C PRO A 1012 -17.37 19.16 1.26
N ARG A 1013 -18.08 20.13 1.86
CA ARG A 1013 -17.85 20.57 3.24
C ARG A 1013 -19.08 20.20 4.06
N TYR A 1014 -18.88 19.39 5.07
CA TYR A 1014 -19.92 18.91 5.97
C TYR A 1014 -19.88 19.73 7.25
N ASP A 1015 -20.98 20.41 7.60
CA ASP A 1015 -21.14 21.14 8.86
C ASP A 1015 -22.14 20.39 9.73
N GLY A 1016 -21.63 19.72 10.77
CA GLY A 1016 -22.43 18.96 11.72
C GLY A 1016 -22.84 19.76 12.96
N SER A 1017 -22.50 21.04 13.07
CA SER A 1017 -22.65 21.84 14.31
C SER A 1017 -24.09 22.01 14.79
N HIS A 1018 -25.05 21.90 13.86
CA HIS A 1018 -26.49 21.98 14.10
C HIS A 1018 -27.09 20.71 14.74
N GLN A 1019 -26.35 19.59 14.77
CA GLN A 1019 -26.88 18.31 15.25
C GLN A 1019 -27.01 18.28 16.78
N THR A 1020 -28.17 17.83 17.25
CA THR A 1020 -28.32 17.34 18.62
C THR A 1020 -28.11 15.83 18.67
N PHE A 1021 -27.69 15.32 19.82
CA PHE A 1021 -27.49 13.89 20.07
C PHE A 1021 -28.31 13.49 21.30
N PRO A 1022 -29.59 13.11 21.10
CA PRO A 1022 -30.44 12.61 22.17
C PRO A 1022 -29.78 11.45 22.93
N ASP A 1023 -30.10 11.33 24.22
CA ASP A 1023 -29.64 10.26 25.12
C ASP A 1023 -28.11 10.07 25.29
N LEU A 1024 -27.28 10.92 24.66
CA LEU A 1024 -25.82 10.88 24.76
C LEU A 1024 -25.33 11.25 26.18
N ASN A 1025 -24.90 10.25 26.94
CA ASN A 1025 -24.48 10.40 28.32
C ASN A 1025 -23.05 10.96 28.46
N LEU A 1026 -22.92 12.28 28.29
CA LEU A 1026 -21.66 13.01 28.52
C LEU A 1026 -21.10 12.80 29.95
N LYS A 1027 -21.93 12.50 30.96
CA LYS A 1027 -21.45 12.19 32.33
C LYS A 1027 -20.80 10.80 32.41
N GLY A 1028 -21.32 9.82 31.66
CA GLY A 1028 -20.70 8.51 31.50
C GLY A 1028 -19.37 8.61 30.75
N LEU A 1029 -19.35 9.36 29.65
CA LEU A 1029 -18.15 9.62 28.84
C LEU A 1029 -17.07 10.45 29.57
N ALA A 1030 -17.44 11.31 30.51
CA ALA A 1030 -16.49 12.04 31.35
C ALA A 1030 -15.57 11.14 32.18
N SER A 1031 -16.02 9.93 32.55
CA SER A 1031 -15.16 8.91 33.21
C SER A 1031 -14.01 8.41 32.32
N ARG A 1032 -14.11 8.63 31.01
CA ARG A 1032 -13.10 8.32 29.98
C ARG A 1032 -12.39 9.57 29.46
N GLY A 1033 -12.50 10.71 30.16
CA GLY A 1033 -11.86 11.98 29.82
C GLY A 1033 -12.59 12.84 28.76
N ILE A 1034 -13.68 12.35 28.18
CA ILE A 1034 -14.44 13.04 27.13
C ILE A 1034 -15.45 14.00 27.78
N LYS A 1035 -15.25 15.31 27.62
CA LYS A 1035 -16.10 16.36 28.22
C LYS A 1035 -17.22 16.86 27.30
N SER A 1036 -16.99 16.77 25.99
CA SER A 1036 -17.88 17.20 24.91
C SER A 1036 -17.51 16.45 23.63
N VAL A 1037 -18.42 16.40 22.67
CA VAL A 1037 -18.12 15.94 21.30
C VAL A 1037 -17.45 17.11 20.55
N TYR A 1038 -16.43 16.85 19.73
CA TYR A 1038 -15.72 17.88 18.97
C TYR A 1038 -16.45 18.24 17.67
N PRO A 1039 -16.30 19.48 17.13
CA PRO A 1039 -16.91 19.87 15.85
C PRO A 1039 -16.63 18.87 14.72
N SER A 1040 -15.36 18.50 14.53
CA SER A 1040 -14.95 17.51 13.51
C SER A 1040 -15.54 16.10 13.72
N GLN A 1041 -15.97 15.75 14.94
CA GLN A 1041 -16.73 14.52 15.18
C GLN A 1041 -18.18 14.70 14.72
N MET A 1042 -18.80 15.86 14.97
CA MET A 1042 -20.13 16.20 14.46
C MET A 1042 -20.14 16.18 12.93
N ASP A 1043 -19.19 16.86 12.29
CA ASP A 1043 -19.04 16.97 10.84
C ASP A 1043 -18.89 15.59 10.18
N CYS A 1044 -18.13 14.70 10.82
CA CYS A 1044 -17.93 13.34 10.38
C CYS A 1044 -19.19 12.47 10.53
N VAL A 1045 -19.94 12.62 11.63
CA VAL A 1045 -21.25 11.95 11.79
C VAL A 1045 -22.26 12.49 10.76
N TRP A 1046 -22.26 13.81 10.49
CA TRP A 1046 -23.13 14.42 9.48
C TRP A 1046 -22.84 13.83 8.10
N MET A 1047 -21.57 13.81 7.69
CA MET A 1047 -21.08 13.19 6.46
C MET A 1047 -21.52 11.72 6.32
N LEU A 1048 -21.39 10.92 7.38
CA LEU A 1048 -21.81 9.52 7.38
C LEU A 1048 -23.33 9.35 7.20
N LYS A 1049 -24.15 10.17 7.85
CA LYS A 1049 -25.62 10.13 7.68
C LYS A 1049 -26.04 10.58 6.28
N GLN A 1050 -25.46 11.68 5.80
CA GLN A 1050 -25.88 12.36 4.57
C GLN A 1050 -25.46 11.59 3.29
N ASN A 1051 -24.31 10.90 3.33
CA ASN A 1051 -23.82 10.06 2.24
C ASN A 1051 -24.30 8.60 2.33
N GLY A 1052 -24.87 8.16 3.46
CA GLY A 1052 -25.12 6.74 3.76
C GLY A 1052 -23.85 5.91 4.06
N GLY A 1053 -22.69 6.56 4.21
CA GLY A 1053 -21.39 5.94 4.44
C GLY A 1053 -20.22 6.85 4.04
N GLY A 1054 -18.99 6.49 4.41
CA GLY A 1054 -17.81 7.31 4.10
C GLY A 1054 -16.51 6.77 4.71
N ILE A 1055 -15.39 7.43 4.38
CA ILE A 1055 -14.05 7.11 4.89
C ILE A 1055 -13.67 8.15 5.95
N CYS A 1056 -13.59 7.73 7.22
CA CYS A 1056 -13.31 8.59 8.36
C CYS A 1056 -11.80 8.64 8.69
N ASP A 1057 -11.01 9.23 7.79
CA ASP A 1057 -9.55 9.29 7.96
C ASP A 1057 -9.09 10.43 8.88
N HIS A 1058 -9.44 10.31 10.16
CA HIS A 1058 -8.94 11.21 11.22
C HIS A 1058 -7.62 10.67 11.80
N GLU A 1059 -6.93 11.47 12.62
CA GLU A 1059 -5.75 11.01 13.36
C GLU A 1059 -6.10 10.08 14.55
N VAL A 1060 -5.09 9.47 15.17
CA VAL A 1060 -5.26 8.69 16.41
C VAL A 1060 -5.60 9.64 17.58
N GLY A 1061 -6.46 9.21 18.50
CA GLY A 1061 -6.89 10.03 19.65
C GLY A 1061 -8.05 10.99 19.36
N THR A 1062 -8.36 11.28 18.09
CA THR A 1062 -9.51 12.12 17.65
C THR A 1062 -10.90 11.54 17.99
N GLY A 1063 -10.97 10.40 18.67
CA GLY A 1063 -12.22 9.77 19.09
C GLY A 1063 -12.96 9.00 18.00
N LYS A 1064 -12.27 8.40 17.02
CA LYS A 1064 -12.87 7.50 16.01
C LYS A 1064 -13.90 6.51 16.59
N THR A 1065 -13.56 5.87 17.71
CA THR A 1065 -14.44 4.95 18.45
C THR A 1065 -15.78 5.58 18.85
N LEU A 1066 -15.77 6.85 19.26
CA LEU A 1066 -16.98 7.60 19.62
C LEU A 1066 -17.79 7.97 18.36
N ILE A 1067 -17.14 8.42 17.28
CA ILE A 1067 -17.80 8.69 15.99
C ILE A 1067 -18.55 7.44 15.52
N MET A 1068 -17.92 6.26 15.58
CA MET A 1068 -18.53 4.99 15.19
C MET A 1068 -19.77 4.63 16.05
N CYS A 1069 -19.73 4.89 17.36
CA CYS A 1069 -20.87 4.63 18.25
C CYS A 1069 -22.01 5.63 18.01
N ILE A 1070 -21.71 6.93 17.90
CA ILE A 1070 -22.70 8.00 17.68
C ILE A 1070 -23.35 7.85 16.29
N ALA A 1071 -22.56 7.62 15.23
CA ALA A 1071 -23.09 7.42 13.89
C ALA A 1071 -24.00 6.20 13.81
N ALA A 1072 -23.59 5.06 14.38
CA ALA A 1072 -24.43 3.86 14.43
C ALA A 1072 -25.75 4.11 15.19
N HIS A 1073 -25.70 4.80 16.33
CA HIS A 1073 -26.91 5.09 17.10
C HIS A 1073 -27.84 6.08 16.42
N GLU A 1074 -27.32 7.19 15.87
CA GLU A 1074 -28.11 8.15 15.11
C GLU A 1074 -28.71 7.53 13.84
N MET A 1075 -27.97 6.66 13.14
CA MET A 1075 -28.49 5.92 12.00
C MET A 1075 -29.61 4.94 12.39
N LYS A 1076 -29.57 4.33 13.59
CA LYS A 1076 -30.70 3.56 14.13
C LYS A 1076 -31.87 4.47 14.53
N ARG A 1077 -31.63 5.55 15.27
CA ARG A 1077 -32.64 6.53 15.75
C ARG A 1077 -33.46 7.13 14.61
N LEU A 1078 -32.79 7.53 13.53
CA LEU A 1078 -33.39 8.17 12.37
C LEU A 1078 -33.88 7.16 11.30
N ASN A 1079 -33.96 5.85 11.65
CA ASN A 1079 -34.34 4.75 10.75
C ASN A 1079 -33.49 4.63 9.45
N LEU A 1080 -32.25 5.15 9.46
CA LEU A 1080 -31.29 5.05 8.36
C LEU A 1080 -30.68 3.64 8.27
N ALA A 1081 -30.52 2.95 9.41
CA ALA A 1081 -30.00 1.60 9.52
C ALA A 1081 -30.83 0.77 10.52
N HIS A 1082 -31.53 -0.26 10.05
CA HIS A 1082 -32.38 -1.11 10.92
C HIS A 1082 -31.58 -1.88 11.98
N LYS A 1083 -30.41 -2.42 11.62
CA LYS A 1083 -29.50 -3.17 12.50
C LYS A 1083 -28.05 -2.81 12.18
N PRO A 1084 -27.51 -1.70 12.72
CA PRO A 1084 -26.15 -1.28 12.39
C PRO A 1084 -25.11 -2.24 12.98
N MET A 1085 -24.08 -2.53 12.19
CA MET A 1085 -23.00 -3.44 12.56
C MET A 1085 -21.66 -2.70 12.61
N ILE A 1086 -20.97 -2.76 13.75
CA ILE A 1086 -19.61 -2.25 13.90
C ILE A 1086 -18.62 -3.42 13.81
N ILE A 1087 -17.71 -3.36 12.85
CA ILE A 1087 -16.67 -4.37 12.62
C ILE A 1087 -15.33 -3.79 13.05
N GLY A 1088 -14.62 -4.48 13.95
CA GLY A 1088 -13.33 -4.04 14.47
C GLY A 1088 -12.23 -5.11 14.40
N LEU A 1089 -11.03 -4.74 14.85
CA LEU A 1089 -9.98 -5.71 15.18
C LEU A 1089 -10.34 -6.47 16.46
N LYS A 1090 -9.89 -7.72 16.59
CA LYS A 1090 -10.25 -8.61 17.71
C LYS A 1090 -10.05 -7.97 19.09
N ALA A 1091 -8.95 -7.24 19.30
CA ALA A 1091 -8.65 -6.58 20.57
C ALA A 1091 -9.63 -5.43 20.90
N ASN A 1092 -10.11 -4.72 19.87
CA ASN A 1092 -10.87 -3.48 20.03
C ASN A 1092 -12.37 -3.71 20.28
N VAL A 1093 -12.91 -4.91 19.99
CA VAL A 1093 -14.35 -5.22 20.12
C VAL A 1093 -14.89 -4.90 21.52
N ALA A 1094 -14.15 -5.27 22.56
CA ALA A 1094 -14.53 -4.99 23.95
C ALA A 1094 -14.44 -3.48 24.31
N GLU A 1095 -13.45 -2.77 23.75
CA GLU A 1095 -13.29 -1.33 23.95
C GLU A 1095 -14.40 -0.52 23.28
N ILE A 1096 -14.77 -0.89 22.04
CA ILE A 1096 -15.90 -0.31 21.30
C ILE A 1096 -17.19 -0.55 22.07
N ALA A 1097 -17.47 -1.78 22.49
CA ALA A 1097 -18.68 -2.12 23.26
C ALA A 1097 -18.78 -1.32 24.57
N ALA A 1098 -17.69 -1.23 25.33
CA ALA A 1098 -17.65 -0.45 26.56
C ALA A 1098 -17.65 1.09 26.32
N THR A 1099 -17.29 1.56 25.13
CA THR A 1099 -17.47 2.97 24.71
C THR A 1099 -18.93 3.24 24.39
N TYR A 1100 -19.58 2.34 23.64
CA TYR A 1100 -21.00 2.44 23.29
C TYR A 1100 -21.88 2.44 24.55
N GLN A 1101 -21.62 1.55 25.51
CA GLN A 1101 -22.34 1.52 26.79
C GLN A 1101 -22.12 2.78 27.66
N ALA A 1102 -20.95 3.42 27.55
CA ALA A 1102 -20.67 4.68 28.25
C ALA A 1102 -21.36 5.89 27.57
N ALA A 1103 -21.51 5.85 26.24
CA ALA A 1103 -22.21 6.86 25.45
C ALA A 1103 -23.73 6.74 25.58
N TYR A 1104 -24.28 5.53 25.46
CA TYR A 1104 -25.72 5.25 25.44
C TYR A 1104 -26.03 4.08 26.40
N PRO A 1105 -26.19 4.33 27.71
CA PRO A 1105 -26.35 3.27 28.72
C PRO A 1105 -27.62 2.41 28.54
N ASN A 1106 -28.64 2.96 27.89
CA ASN A 1106 -29.91 2.27 27.64
C ASN A 1106 -29.89 1.43 26.34
N ALA A 1107 -28.85 1.56 25.50
CA ALA A 1107 -28.81 0.90 24.20
C ALA A 1107 -28.53 -0.60 24.33
N ARG A 1108 -29.39 -1.40 23.69
CA ARG A 1108 -29.34 -2.86 23.66
C ARG A 1108 -28.31 -3.32 22.63
N ILE A 1109 -27.03 -3.28 23.00
CA ILE A 1109 -25.94 -3.77 22.15
C ILE A 1109 -25.68 -5.28 22.31
N LEU A 1110 -25.21 -5.92 21.25
CA LEU A 1110 -24.64 -7.27 21.28
C LEU A 1110 -23.19 -7.23 20.79
N TYR A 1111 -22.25 -7.83 21.53
CA TYR A 1111 -20.85 -7.93 21.09
C TYR A 1111 -20.30 -9.35 21.25
N ALA A 1112 -19.37 -9.73 20.36
CA ALA A 1112 -18.70 -11.03 20.40
C ALA A 1112 -17.60 -11.06 21.47
N SER A 1113 -17.65 -12.02 22.41
CA SER A 1113 -16.60 -12.21 23.43
C SER A 1113 -15.56 -13.25 23.00
N GLU A 1114 -14.46 -13.36 23.75
CA GLU A 1114 -13.44 -14.40 23.53
C GLU A 1114 -13.98 -15.85 23.60
N LYS A 1115 -15.14 -16.05 24.22
CA LYS A 1115 -15.79 -17.37 24.34
C LYS A 1115 -16.66 -17.70 23.11
N ASP A 1116 -16.97 -16.73 22.27
CA ASP A 1116 -17.90 -16.89 21.14
C ASP A 1116 -17.21 -17.30 19.83
N PHE A 1117 -15.87 -17.26 19.78
CA PHE A 1117 -15.06 -17.67 18.63
C PHE A 1117 -15.15 -19.17 18.27
N SER A 1118 -15.77 -20.01 19.11
CA SER A 1118 -15.97 -21.44 18.80
C SER A 1118 -17.08 -21.64 17.76
N THR A 1119 -16.94 -22.64 16.89
CA THR A 1119 -17.92 -22.92 15.82
C THR A 1119 -19.35 -23.15 16.34
N ALA A 1120 -19.50 -23.69 17.57
CA ALA A 1120 -20.81 -23.88 18.19
C ALA A 1120 -21.40 -22.56 18.71
N ASN A 1121 -20.60 -21.72 19.37
CA ASN A 1121 -21.07 -20.46 19.94
C ASN A 1121 -21.31 -19.41 18.84
N ARG A 1122 -20.50 -19.40 17.77
CA ARG A 1122 -20.71 -18.53 16.59
C ARG A 1122 -22.08 -18.73 15.95
N VAL A 1123 -22.54 -19.98 15.79
CA VAL A 1123 -23.89 -20.26 15.26
C VAL A 1123 -24.95 -19.65 16.16
N ARG A 1124 -24.84 -19.84 17.49
CA ARG A 1124 -25.74 -19.20 18.46
C ARG A 1124 -25.69 -17.66 18.38
N PHE A 1125 -24.51 -17.07 18.21
CA PHE A 1125 -24.31 -15.63 18.10
C PHE A 1125 -25.02 -15.04 16.86
N PHE A 1126 -24.83 -15.65 15.68
CA PHE A 1126 -25.57 -15.25 14.47
C PHE A 1126 -27.08 -15.49 14.61
N ASN A 1127 -27.50 -16.59 15.25
CA ASN A 1127 -28.91 -16.89 15.48
C ASN A 1127 -29.57 -15.95 16.49
N ASN A 1128 -28.81 -15.32 17.40
CA ASN A 1128 -29.31 -14.23 18.24
C ASN A 1128 -29.56 -12.97 17.38
N ILE A 1129 -28.60 -12.58 16.51
CA ILE A 1129 -28.71 -11.43 15.59
C ILE A 1129 -29.91 -11.60 14.62
N LYS A 1130 -30.17 -12.83 14.17
CA LYS A 1130 -31.31 -13.21 13.31
C LYS A 1130 -32.66 -12.91 13.96
N ASN A 1131 -32.81 -13.25 15.25
CA ASN A 1131 -34.12 -13.38 15.92
C ASN A 1131 -34.47 -12.25 16.91
N ASN A 1132 -33.54 -11.35 17.20
CA ASN A 1132 -33.71 -10.24 18.15
C ASN A 1132 -33.45 -8.91 17.44
N ASP A 1133 -33.96 -7.81 17.97
CA ASP A 1133 -33.52 -6.46 17.57
C ASP A 1133 -32.48 -5.91 18.55
N TYR A 1134 -31.48 -5.24 18.00
CA TYR A 1134 -30.30 -4.73 18.72
C TYR A 1134 -29.94 -3.36 18.15
N ASP A 1135 -29.69 -2.39 19.03
CA ASP A 1135 -29.34 -1.02 18.61
C ASP A 1135 -27.97 -0.94 17.93
N CYS A 1136 -27.08 -1.88 18.25
CA CYS A 1136 -25.85 -2.12 17.51
C CYS A 1136 -25.31 -3.55 17.75
N VAL A 1137 -24.73 -4.15 16.73
CA VAL A 1137 -24.02 -5.44 16.81
C VAL A 1137 -22.53 -5.22 16.53
N ILE A 1138 -21.66 -5.63 17.46
CA ILE A 1138 -20.22 -5.36 17.41
C ILE A 1138 -19.44 -6.69 17.28
N MET A 1139 -18.67 -6.85 16.22
CA MET A 1139 -17.91 -8.08 15.97
C MET A 1139 -16.51 -7.82 15.38
N SER A 1140 -15.69 -8.86 15.33
CA SER A 1140 -14.37 -8.79 14.70
C SER A 1140 -14.43 -9.12 13.21
N HIS A 1141 -13.48 -8.58 12.44
CA HIS A 1141 -13.32 -8.88 11.01
C HIS A 1141 -13.27 -10.40 10.73
N ASP A 1142 -12.56 -11.16 11.58
CA ASP A 1142 -12.46 -12.64 11.51
C ASP A 1142 -13.81 -13.36 11.61
N GLN A 1143 -14.83 -12.76 12.23
CA GLN A 1143 -16.18 -13.32 12.31
C GLN A 1143 -17.05 -12.85 11.15
N PHE A 1144 -16.92 -11.59 10.75
CA PHE A 1144 -17.60 -11.06 9.56
C PHE A 1144 -17.21 -11.84 8.30
N GLY A 1145 -15.91 -12.11 8.11
CA GLY A 1145 -15.39 -12.96 7.03
C GLY A 1145 -15.73 -14.46 7.13
N LYS A 1146 -16.66 -14.85 8.02
CA LYS A 1146 -17.27 -16.19 8.09
C LYS A 1146 -18.78 -16.17 7.86
N ILE A 1147 -19.37 -15.01 7.56
CA ILE A 1147 -20.71 -14.89 7.00
C ILE A 1147 -20.60 -15.23 5.50
N PRO A 1148 -21.36 -16.20 4.97
CA PRO A 1148 -21.33 -16.52 3.55
C PRO A 1148 -21.94 -15.37 2.73
N GLN A 1149 -21.32 -15.06 1.59
CA GLN A 1149 -21.94 -14.21 0.56
C GLN A 1149 -23.17 -14.91 -0.03
N SER A 1150 -24.12 -14.13 -0.55
CA SER A 1150 -25.27 -14.70 -1.25
C SER A 1150 -24.85 -15.20 -2.65
N PRO A 1151 -25.46 -16.28 -3.20
CA PRO A 1151 -25.09 -16.81 -4.51
C PRO A 1151 -25.26 -15.79 -5.65
N GLU A 1152 -26.24 -14.89 -5.53
CA GLU A 1152 -26.54 -13.85 -6.51
C GLU A 1152 -25.43 -12.78 -6.53
N LEU A 1153 -24.84 -12.46 -5.37
CA LEU A 1153 -23.69 -11.55 -5.30
C LEU A 1153 -22.43 -12.21 -5.89
N GLN A 1154 -22.21 -13.50 -5.62
CA GLN A 1154 -21.10 -14.25 -6.21
C GLN A 1154 -21.21 -14.31 -7.74
N GLN A 1155 -22.40 -14.61 -8.26
CA GLN A 1155 -22.66 -14.59 -9.71
C GLN A 1155 -22.39 -13.21 -10.32
N ARG A 1156 -22.80 -12.12 -9.67
CA ARG A 1156 -22.53 -10.74 -10.14
C ARG A 1156 -21.05 -10.38 -10.19
N ILE A 1157 -20.26 -10.82 -9.19
CA ILE A 1157 -18.80 -10.59 -9.16
C ILE A 1157 -18.13 -11.35 -10.30
N LEU A 1158 -18.40 -12.66 -10.42
CA LEU A 1158 -17.82 -13.51 -11.46
C LEU A 1158 -18.19 -13.05 -12.88
N GLN A 1159 -19.41 -12.51 -13.07
CA GLN A 1159 -19.83 -11.94 -14.35
C GLN A 1159 -19.03 -10.68 -14.69
N ALA A 1160 -18.80 -9.77 -13.74
CA ALA A 1160 -18.03 -8.55 -13.97
C ALA A 1160 -16.54 -8.85 -14.26
N GLU A 1161 -15.95 -9.85 -13.60
CA GLU A 1161 -14.61 -10.34 -13.92
C GLU A 1161 -14.54 -10.94 -15.33
N LEU A 1162 -15.56 -11.70 -15.75
CA LEU A 1162 -15.69 -12.24 -17.11
C LEU A 1162 -15.78 -11.13 -18.16
N ASP A 1163 -16.70 -10.17 -18.01
CA ASP A 1163 -16.85 -9.05 -18.95
C ASP A 1163 -15.52 -8.26 -19.08
N THR A 1164 -14.81 -8.04 -17.97
CA THR A 1164 -13.49 -7.38 -17.97
C THR A 1164 -12.43 -8.19 -18.74
N VAL A 1165 -12.43 -9.51 -18.64
CA VAL A 1165 -11.49 -10.37 -19.38
C VAL A 1165 -11.82 -10.43 -20.88
N GLU A 1166 -13.11 -10.44 -21.24
CA GLU A 1166 -13.56 -10.38 -22.65
C GLU A 1166 -13.14 -9.06 -23.31
N GLU A 1167 -13.31 -7.92 -22.64
CA GLU A 1167 -12.87 -6.60 -23.15
C GLU A 1167 -11.35 -6.55 -23.40
N ASN A 1168 -10.54 -7.11 -22.49
CA ASN A 1168 -9.09 -7.20 -22.65
C ASN A 1168 -8.67 -8.09 -23.84
N LEU A 1169 -9.39 -9.20 -24.08
CA LEU A 1169 -9.16 -10.07 -25.23
C LEU A 1169 -9.49 -9.39 -26.57
N GLU A 1170 -10.55 -8.58 -26.62
CA GLU A 1170 -10.93 -7.80 -27.79
C GLU A 1170 -9.86 -6.75 -28.15
N VAL A 1171 -9.33 -6.02 -27.16
CA VAL A 1171 -8.22 -5.07 -27.34
C VAL A 1171 -6.96 -5.75 -27.90
N LEU A 1172 -6.59 -6.92 -27.37
CA LEU A 1172 -5.40 -7.66 -27.83
C LEU A 1172 -5.54 -8.14 -29.29
N ARG A 1173 -6.75 -8.55 -29.70
CA ARG A 1173 -7.05 -8.89 -31.11
C ARG A 1173 -6.94 -7.67 -32.03
N GLN A 1174 -7.46 -6.51 -31.62
CA GLN A 1174 -7.36 -5.27 -32.40
C GLN A 1174 -5.91 -4.81 -32.60
N GLN A 1175 -4.99 -5.13 -31.67
CA GLN A 1175 -3.56 -4.84 -31.79
C GLN A 1175 -2.79 -5.77 -32.75
N GLY A 1176 -3.48 -6.70 -33.46
CA GLY A 1176 -2.83 -7.61 -34.42
C GLY A 1176 -1.90 -8.65 -33.79
N LYS A 1177 -1.98 -8.84 -32.47
CA LYS A 1177 -1.39 -9.97 -31.77
C LYS A 1177 -2.29 -11.19 -32.02
N ASN A 1178 -1.74 -12.32 -32.43
CA ASN A 1178 -2.51 -13.57 -32.45
C ASN A 1178 -2.81 -13.97 -30.99
N VAL A 1179 -4.10 -14.14 -30.69
CA VAL A 1179 -4.67 -14.57 -29.41
C VAL A 1179 -5.40 -15.89 -29.65
#